data_AF-A0A965B8T3-F1
#
_entry.id   AF-A0A965B8T3-F1
#
_cell.length_a   1.000
_cell.length_b   1.000
_cell.length_c   1.000
_cell.angle_alpha   90.00
_cell.angle_beta   90.00
_cell.angle_gamma   90.00
#
_symmetry.space_group_name_H-M   'P 1'
#
loop_
_entity.id
_entity.type
_entity.pdbx_description
1 polymer ?
#
loop_
_entity_poly.entity_id
_entity_poly.type
_entity_poly.pdbx_seq_one_letter_code
_entity_poly.pdbx_strand_id
1 'polypeptide(L)'
;MTTTELPRTVTEAPADTATHVVIGQRVAKIEGVDKVTGKALYGADTSRPGMLWGKMLPSPHAHAMITSIDVSAARALPGVFAVITGADLPTIVARISDTDAAPEEFDTPSRGKQILAWKKVVFFGQPVAAVAAVTQAIAEEALTLIKVEYSPLPVVIDPEAAMRPDAPLVQNAVYTETFSGKATTPSNIAKLTELSRGNVNEAISNSDVTVSGTFRTAMVHQGYIEPQACLAEYSADGRFTIWTSTQGQFGVRGGLSGFLKIPPRRIRVTASEIGGGFGAKGAMTLEPICTLLAYSAGRPVKMQLTRSEVLRATRPAPDAVMHVTLGARKDGTLLGARAAFIWDVGAYPGGGSVGGINCGFGPYIVPAYSYDGYDVLTNRPSTGAYRAPNGPQGAFAVESALDMLASKLGMSPVALRLKNAVREGDRNPSDVPYPRIGFRETLEAIEKHPVWASPKAASSRPGWLRGRGVACGLWGGGVGTSMAHVNIGEDGSAVIVTGAVDLAGTRTTMAQIAAEELQIPFERVNIVQPDTDTAPFNNPTGGSRITYSLGTAVYRASIDARTKLKQRASQQFRCPADEVDYRDGEFWVRSDPSVRLTIGQVARSAAGSGDGPVVGTGEVTHLLRAPAFATQLVEVEVDPETGAVQVVNVVAAQDVGRAINPTACEGQIQGGVVQGIGWALTEGYVYDEQGRLRNPGLLDYRMPTALDAPNIECVLVEVPAIDGPYGVRGVGEVPIVPTPAAVANAVFDACAGRVTSLPLSGEPVILAINDTKSGVDRSQMVTFNLGPISTGSTGASETAVDEPKLATEVEDYCAEDDVAEPELE
;
A
#
# COMPACT_ATOMS: atom_id res chain seq x y z
N MET A 1 -2.91 23.70 -31.79
CA MET A 1 -1.53 23.69 -32.30
C MET A 1 -1.15 22.26 -32.61
N THR A 2 -0.47 22.04 -33.72
CA THR A 2 -0.24 20.79 -34.45
C THR A 2 0.02 19.56 -33.58
N THR A 3 -0.93 18.63 -33.62
CA THR A 3 -0.88 17.26 -33.09
C THR A 3 0.28 16.50 -33.73
N THR A 4 1.36 16.30 -32.98
CA THR A 4 2.39 15.32 -33.33
C THR A 4 1.90 13.97 -32.82
N GLU A 5 1.34 13.16 -33.72
CA GLU A 5 1.02 11.76 -33.44
C GLU A 5 2.31 11.03 -33.07
N LEU A 6 2.42 10.61 -31.81
CA LEU A 6 3.42 9.63 -31.40
C LEU A 6 3.14 8.31 -32.14
N PRO A 7 4.14 7.68 -32.76
CA PRO A 7 3.92 6.46 -33.53
C PRO A 7 3.48 5.33 -32.59
N ARG A 8 2.20 4.96 -32.67
CA ARG A 8 1.63 3.74 -32.10
C ARG A 8 2.22 2.53 -32.84
N THR A 9 3.40 2.09 -32.45
CA THR A 9 3.85 0.73 -32.73
C THR A 9 3.32 -0.16 -31.61
N VAL A 10 2.07 -0.59 -31.76
CA VAL A 10 1.56 -1.76 -31.06
C VAL A 10 2.24 -2.96 -31.72
N THR A 11 3.38 -3.39 -31.21
CA THR A 11 3.86 -4.75 -31.49
C THR A 11 2.85 -5.69 -30.85
N GLU A 12 2.13 -6.45 -31.67
CA GLU A 12 1.34 -7.59 -31.20
C GLU A 12 2.19 -8.40 -30.21
N ALA A 13 1.63 -8.68 -29.03
CA ALA A 13 2.24 -9.64 -28.11
C ALA A 13 2.41 -10.96 -28.89
N PRO A 14 3.63 -11.51 -29.00
CA PRO A 14 3.82 -12.75 -29.73
C PRO A 14 2.96 -13.85 -29.10
N ALA A 15 2.25 -14.59 -29.95
CA ALA A 15 1.51 -15.77 -29.53
C ALA A 15 2.47 -16.73 -28.80
N ASP A 16 2.21 -16.96 -27.52
CA ASP A 16 2.98 -17.80 -26.62
C ASP A 16 2.99 -19.25 -27.13
N THR A 17 4.00 -19.58 -27.95
CA THR A 17 4.25 -20.91 -28.52
C THR A 17 5.62 -21.45 -28.12
N ALA A 18 6.37 -20.73 -27.28
CA ALA A 18 7.63 -21.18 -26.71
C ALA A 18 7.41 -21.60 -25.26
N THR A 19 7.56 -22.89 -24.94
CA THR A 19 7.59 -23.35 -23.55
C THR A 19 8.74 -22.67 -22.81
N HIS A 20 8.40 -21.75 -21.91
CA HIS A 20 9.34 -21.11 -20.99
C HIS A 20 10.06 -22.14 -20.11
N VAL A 21 11.35 -21.93 -19.88
CA VAL A 21 12.17 -22.89 -19.10
C VAL A 21 12.17 -22.51 -17.61
N VAL A 22 12.28 -21.22 -17.30
CA VAL A 22 12.41 -20.70 -15.93
C VAL A 22 11.13 -20.01 -15.46
N ILE A 23 10.42 -19.30 -16.34
CA ILE A 23 9.14 -18.64 -16.00
C ILE A 23 8.07 -19.70 -15.73
N GLY A 24 7.34 -19.54 -14.63
CA GLY A 24 6.31 -20.49 -14.18
C GLY A 24 6.86 -21.62 -13.30
N GLN A 25 8.18 -21.73 -13.13
CA GLN A 25 8.78 -22.73 -12.26
C GLN A 25 8.67 -22.35 -10.78
N ARG A 26 8.55 -23.37 -9.93
CA ARG A 26 8.51 -23.25 -8.47
C ARG A 26 9.91 -23.34 -7.89
N VAL A 27 10.65 -22.23 -7.93
CA VAL A 27 11.98 -22.12 -7.33
C VAL A 27 11.94 -21.58 -5.90
N ALA A 28 12.91 -21.99 -5.08
CA ALA A 28 13.07 -21.48 -3.72
C ALA A 28 13.56 -20.02 -3.73
N LYS A 29 13.29 -19.30 -2.63
CA LYS A 29 13.73 -17.90 -2.49
C LYS A 29 15.25 -17.83 -2.38
N ILE A 30 15.88 -16.96 -3.18
CA ILE A 30 17.34 -16.73 -3.16
C ILE A 30 17.81 -16.33 -1.76
N GLU A 31 17.07 -15.45 -1.10
CA GLU A 31 17.39 -14.95 0.24
C GLU A 31 16.88 -15.87 1.37
N GLY A 32 16.28 -17.03 1.03
CA GLY A 32 15.66 -17.93 2.00
C GLY A 32 16.64 -18.50 3.02
N VAL A 33 17.85 -18.88 2.59
CA VAL A 33 18.88 -19.47 3.46
C VAL A 33 19.32 -18.49 4.55
N ASP A 34 19.56 -17.23 4.21
CA ASP A 34 19.99 -16.22 5.18
C ASP A 34 18.89 -15.91 6.21
N LYS A 35 17.62 -15.91 5.77
CA LYS A 35 16.46 -15.74 6.66
C LYS A 35 16.31 -16.89 7.67
N VAL A 36 16.45 -18.15 7.24
CA VAL A 36 16.28 -19.31 8.14
C VAL A 36 17.51 -19.62 9.01
N THR A 37 18.67 -19.05 8.67
CA THR A 37 19.92 -19.24 9.44
C THR A 37 20.28 -18.06 10.35
N GLY A 38 19.48 -16.98 10.34
CA GLY A 38 19.72 -15.78 11.14
C GLY A 38 20.85 -14.89 10.62
N LYS A 39 21.19 -15.00 9.33
CA LYS A 39 22.22 -14.17 8.68
C LYS A 39 21.66 -12.92 8.00
N ALA A 40 20.36 -12.91 7.69
CA ALA A 40 19.67 -11.74 7.18
C ALA A 40 19.74 -10.60 8.20
N LEU A 41 20.16 -9.40 7.76
CA LEU A 41 20.35 -8.23 8.62
C LEU A 41 19.18 -7.25 8.47
N TYR A 42 18.40 -7.12 9.53
CA TYR A 42 17.25 -6.23 9.63
C TYR A 42 17.66 -4.84 10.14
N GLY A 43 16.74 -3.87 10.11
CA GLY A 43 17.05 -2.48 10.51
C GLY A 43 17.59 -2.38 11.94
N ALA A 44 17.11 -3.25 12.83
CA ALA A 44 17.57 -3.33 14.21
C ALA A 44 18.92 -4.05 14.40
N ASP A 45 19.52 -4.66 13.38
CA ASP A 45 20.78 -5.42 13.52
C ASP A 45 22.02 -4.56 13.24
N THR A 46 21.84 -3.43 12.57
CA THR A 46 22.95 -2.53 12.22
C THR A 46 23.53 -1.86 13.49
N SER A 47 24.85 -1.73 13.56
CA SER A 47 25.57 -1.06 14.64
C SER A 47 26.80 -0.28 14.13
N ARG A 48 27.22 0.74 14.88
CA ARG A 48 28.40 1.56 14.58
C ARG A 48 29.26 1.77 15.84
N PRO A 49 30.59 1.91 15.70
CA PRO A 49 31.45 2.27 16.82
C PRO A 49 30.99 3.58 17.47
N GLY A 50 30.89 3.59 18.80
CA GLY A 50 30.48 4.78 19.54
C GLY A 50 29.03 5.22 19.33
N MET A 51 28.17 4.35 18.79
CA MET A 51 26.74 4.60 18.61
C MET A 51 26.00 4.87 19.93
N LEU A 52 25.02 5.77 19.88
CA LEU A 52 24.09 6.11 20.95
C LEU A 52 22.69 5.54 20.69
N TRP A 53 21.87 5.47 21.73
CA TRP A 53 20.46 5.11 21.68
C TRP A 53 19.59 6.35 21.71
N GLY A 54 18.74 6.48 20.69
CA GLY A 54 17.74 7.54 20.57
C GLY A 54 16.37 7.10 21.08
N LYS A 55 15.67 7.97 21.81
CA LYS A 55 14.30 7.76 22.28
C LYS A 55 13.47 9.05 22.16
N MET A 56 12.15 8.92 22.04
CA MET A 56 11.21 10.03 21.93
C MET A 56 10.32 10.10 23.17
N LEU A 57 10.05 11.32 23.66
CA LEU A 57 9.06 11.59 24.69
C LEU A 57 7.67 11.68 24.02
N PRO A 58 6.74 10.75 24.26
CA PRO A 58 5.38 10.85 23.76
C PRO A 58 4.52 11.80 24.61
N SER A 59 3.59 12.51 23.96
CA SER A 59 2.54 13.28 24.63
C SER A 59 1.60 12.38 25.42
N PRO A 60 1.25 12.71 26.68
CA PRO A 60 0.22 12.03 27.45
C PRO A 60 -1.21 12.55 27.14
N HIS A 61 -1.37 13.52 26.25
CA HIS A 61 -2.65 14.13 25.87
C HIS A 61 -2.96 13.92 24.39
N ALA A 62 -4.23 13.69 24.08
CA ALA A 62 -4.73 13.65 22.70
C ALA A 62 -4.94 15.04 22.09
N HIS A 63 -5.20 16.06 22.91
CA HIS A 63 -5.31 17.43 22.46
C HIS A 63 -4.92 18.40 23.58
N ALA A 64 -3.86 19.18 23.39
CA ALA A 64 -3.43 20.18 24.37
C ALA A 64 -2.47 21.21 23.75
N MET A 65 -2.49 22.43 24.28
CA MET A 65 -1.40 23.40 24.03
C MET A 65 -0.18 23.04 24.88
N ILE A 66 1.01 23.16 24.31
CA ILE A 66 2.28 23.07 25.04
C ILE A 66 2.59 24.48 25.55
N THR A 67 2.60 24.67 26.86
CA THR A 67 2.87 25.99 27.47
C THR A 67 4.36 26.19 27.76
N SER A 68 5.06 25.13 28.16
CA SER A 68 6.49 25.14 28.39
C SER A 68 7.10 23.74 28.28
N ILE A 69 8.39 23.67 27.91
CA ILE A 69 9.21 22.45 27.93
C ILE A 69 10.54 22.78 28.62
N ASP A 70 10.86 22.09 29.71
CA ASP A 70 12.16 22.14 30.39
C ASP A 70 12.92 20.82 30.18
N VAL A 71 14.06 20.92 29.49
CA VAL A 71 14.97 19.81 29.19
C VAL A 71 16.28 19.87 29.98
N SER A 72 16.43 20.82 30.91
CA SER A 72 17.70 21.10 31.59
C SER A 72 18.23 19.90 32.38
N ALA A 73 17.36 19.22 33.14
CA ALA A 73 17.72 18.04 33.91
C ALA A 73 18.12 16.86 33.02
N ALA A 74 17.42 16.64 31.89
CA ALA A 74 17.75 15.60 30.93
C ALA A 74 19.10 15.86 30.25
N ARG A 75 19.41 17.12 29.89
CA ARG A 75 20.71 17.51 29.32
C ARG A 75 21.87 17.35 30.31
N ALA A 76 21.61 17.52 31.61
CA ALA A 76 22.61 17.37 32.66
C ALA A 76 22.87 15.91 33.08
N LEU A 77 22.01 14.97 32.66
CA LEU A 77 22.14 13.56 33.03
C LEU A 77 23.42 12.95 32.40
N PRO A 78 24.34 12.35 33.20
CA PRO A 78 25.54 11.72 32.67
C PRO A 78 25.22 10.63 31.64
N GLY A 79 25.87 10.72 30.48
CA GLY A 79 25.66 9.79 29.38
C GLY A 79 24.63 10.23 28.34
N VAL A 80 23.94 11.35 28.55
CA VAL A 80 23.13 12.03 27.52
C VAL A 80 24.02 12.94 26.68
N PHE A 81 23.89 12.86 25.36
CA PHE A 81 24.68 13.63 24.39
C PHE A 81 23.85 14.67 23.64
N ALA A 82 22.56 14.44 23.46
CA ALA A 82 21.67 15.40 22.82
C ALA A 82 20.24 15.29 23.39
N VAL A 83 19.58 16.44 23.48
CA VAL A 83 18.14 16.56 23.72
C VAL A 83 17.61 17.64 22.79
N ILE A 84 16.65 17.27 21.93
CA ILE A 84 16.02 18.16 20.94
C ILE A 84 14.51 18.24 21.16
N THR A 85 13.94 19.40 20.88
CA THR A 85 12.52 19.74 20.96
C THR A 85 12.05 20.38 19.65
N GLY A 86 10.74 20.60 19.48
CA GLY A 86 10.20 21.34 18.34
C GLY A 86 10.83 22.73 18.14
N ALA A 87 11.22 23.40 19.24
CA ALA A 87 11.85 24.72 19.19
C ALA A 87 13.31 24.70 18.70
N ASP A 88 14.00 23.56 18.78
CA ASP A 88 15.37 23.43 18.30
C ASP A 88 15.44 23.21 16.78
N LEU A 89 14.35 22.72 16.16
CA LEU A 89 14.31 22.30 14.75
C LEU A 89 14.75 23.40 13.77
N PRO A 90 14.23 24.65 13.82
CA PRO A 90 14.66 25.69 12.89
C PRO A 90 16.16 25.97 12.93
N THR A 91 16.73 25.96 14.14
CA THR A 91 18.15 26.25 14.35
C THR A 91 19.03 25.11 13.86
N ILE A 92 18.63 23.86 14.12
CA ILE A 92 19.39 22.68 13.66
C ILE A 92 19.32 22.59 12.13
N VAL A 93 18.13 22.74 11.55
CA VAL A 93 17.91 22.68 10.09
C VAL A 93 18.73 23.74 9.36
N ALA A 94 18.73 24.99 9.85
CA ALA A 94 19.55 26.07 9.27
C ALA A 94 21.06 25.76 9.23
N ARG A 95 21.56 24.91 10.15
CA ARG A 95 23.00 24.55 10.21
C ARG A 95 23.37 23.39 9.30
N ILE A 96 22.41 22.54 8.91
CA ILE A 96 22.64 21.37 8.06
C ILE A 96 22.22 21.60 6.61
N SER A 97 21.41 22.63 6.36
CA SER A 97 21.02 23.06 5.02
C SER A 97 22.16 23.76 4.28
N ASP A 98 22.21 23.58 2.95
CA ASP A 98 23.10 24.35 2.06
C ASP A 98 22.37 25.57 1.44
N THR A 99 21.18 25.92 1.93
CA THR A 99 20.34 26.99 1.37
C THR A 99 20.30 28.20 2.31
N ASP A 100 20.42 29.41 1.75
CA ASP A 100 20.19 30.67 2.46
C ASP A 100 18.70 30.93 2.75
N ALA A 101 17.81 30.02 2.34
CA ALA A 101 16.38 30.10 2.61
C ALA A 101 16.11 30.02 4.12
N ALA A 102 15.25 30.91 4.62
CA ALA A 102 14.81 30.87 6.00
C ALA A 102 14.16 29.50 6.31
N PRO A 103 14.37 28.91 7.51
CA PRO A 103 13.72 27.66 7.87
C PRO A 103 12.19 27.79 7.75
N GLU A 104 11.54 26.86 7.04
CA GLU A 104 10.07 26.78 7.01
C GLU A 104 9.49 26.65 8.43
N GLU A 105 8.25 27.08 8.63
CA GLU A 105 7.55 26.83 9.90
C GLU A 105 7.32 25.32 10.07
N PHE A 106 7.92 24.72 11.09
CA PHE A 106 7.77 23.29 11.42
C PHE A 106 6.44 22.96 12.11
N ASP A 107 5.64 23.99 12.43
CA ASP A 107 4.32 23.89 13.04
C ASP A 107 3.23 23.98 11.97
N THR A 108 3.26 23.03 11.03
CA THR A 108 2.28 22.90 9.93
C THR A 108 1.39 21.68 10.13
N PRO A 109 0.16 21.66 9.57
CA PRO A 109 -0.73 20.50 9.64
C PRO A 109 -0.29 19.39 8.66
N SER A 110 1.01 19.08 8.64
CA SER A 110 1.60 17.98 7.87
C SER A 110 2.36 17.04 8.81
N ARG A 111 2.01 15.75 8.75
CA ARG A 111 2.66 14.71 9.58
C ARG A 111 4.15 14.57 9.25
N GLY A 112 4.52 14.80 7.99
CA GLY A 112 5.91 14.75 7.53
C GLY A 112 6.75 15.93 8.04
N LYS A 113 6.12 17.08 8.28
CA LYS A 113 6.81 18.30 8.75
C LYS A 113 6.80 18.46 10.27
N GLN A 114 5.71 18.07 10.94
CA GLN A 114 5.57 18.19 12.40
C GLN A 114 6.08 16.92 13.12
N ILE A 115 7.36 16.60 12.93
CA ILE A 115 8.02 15.39 13.49
C ILE A 115 8.12 15.40 15.02
N LEU A 116 8.20 16.59 15.63
CA LEU A 116 8.07 16.84 17.07
C LEU A 116 7.00 17.91 17.26
N ALA A 117 6.08 17.70 18.20
CA ALA A 117 5.10 18.70 18.59
C ALA A 117 5.80 19.95 19.12
N TRP A 118 5.36 21.11 18.66
CA TRP A 118 5.94 22.39 19.06
C TRP A 118 4.98 23.22 19.91
N LYS A 119 3.89 23.73 19.34
CA LYS A 119 2.92 24.56 20.07
C LYS A 119 1.74 23.77 20.62
N LYS A 120 1.38 22.68 19.96
CA LYS A 120 0.17 21.90 20.23
C LYS A 120 0.44 20.42 19.99
N VAL A 121 -0.14 19.57 20.84
CA VAL A 121 -0.27 18.13 20.62
C VAL A 121 -1.68 17.83 20.12
N VAL A 122 -1.81 16.98 19.11
CA VAL A 122 -3.05 16.72 18.38
C VAL A 122 -3.45 15.24 18.36
N PHE A 123 -2.64 14.34 18.93
CA PHE A 123 -3.03 12.97 19.25
C PHE A 123 -2.21 12.39 20.40
N PHE A 124 -2.74 11.35 21.06
CA PHE A 124 -2.09 10.71 22.19
C PHE A 124 -0.87 9.92 21.71
N GLY A 125 0.30 10.15 22.30
CA GLY A 125 1.55 9.53 21.87
C GLY A 125 2.35 10.34 20.86
N GLN A 126 1.90 11.55 20.47
CA GLN A 126 2.67 12.42 19.58
C GLN A 126 4.05 12.73 20.16
N PRO A 127 5.16 12.54 19.42
CA PRO A 127 6.49 12.91 19.90
C PRO A 127 6.59 14.40 20.24
N VAL A 128 7.17 14.75 21.39
CA VAL A 128 7.32 16.14 21.89
C VAL A 128 8.79 16.55 22.01
N ALA A 129 9.63 15.60 22.42
CA ALA A 129 11.07 15.77 22.52
C ALA A 129 11.78 14.46 22.15
N ALA A 130 13.07 14.52 21.85
CA ALA A 130 13.89 13.33 21.62
C ALA A 130 15.26 13.46 22.28
N VAL A 131 15.81 12.33 22.72
CA VAL A 131 17.09 12.24 23.44
C VAL A 131 18.01 11.23 22.78
N ALA A 132 19.33 11.44 22.88
CA ALA A 132 20.35 10.45 22.52
C ALA A 132 21.30 10.21 23.70
N ALA A 133 21.47 8.95 24.10
CA ALA A 133 22.31 8.57 25.25
C ALA A 133 23.14 7.29 24.99
N VAL A 134 24.15 7.05 25.82
CA VAL A 134 25.09 5.92 25.63
C VAL A 134 24.47 4.53 25.81
N THR A 135 23.32 4.44 26.48
CA THR A 135 22.52 3.21 26.59
C THR A 135 21.04 3.51 26.44
N GLN A 136 20.25 2.51 26.07
CA GLN A 136 18.80 2.63 26.03
C GLN A 136 18.21 3.00 27.40
N ALA A 137 18.72 2.43 28.49
CA ALA A 137 18.26 2.72 29.84
C ALA A 137 18.46 4.19 30.24
N ILE A 138 19.62 4.79 29.91
CA ILE A 138 19.87 6.22 30.18
C ILE A 138 18.99 7.10 29.29
N ALA A 139 18.72 6.70 28.04
CA ALA A 139 17.79 7.42 27.18
C ALA A 139 16.38 7.42 27.79
N GLU A 140 15.91 6.28 28.29
CA GLU A 140 14.61 6.17 28.96
C GLU A 140 14.56 6.98 30.27
N GLU A 141 15.61 6.96 31.09
CA GLU A 141 15.74 7.81 32.28
C GLU A 141 15.67 9.30 31.92
N ALA A 142 16.40 9.72 30.88
CA ALA A 142 16.43 11.11 30.42
C ALA A 142 15.04 11.62 30.02
N LEU A 143 14.18 10.77 29.41
CA LEU A 143 12.81 11.15 29.09
C LEU A 143 12.00 11.53 30.35
N THR A 144 12.21 10.84 31.47
CA THR A 144 11.49 11.12 32.73
C THR A 144 11.89 12.44 33.38
N LEU A 145 13.05 12.98 33.01
CA LEU A 145 13.59 14.25 33.52
C LEU A 145 13.12 15.46 32.70
N ILE A 146 12.51 15.25 31.54
CA ILE A 146 11.92 16.31 30.71
C ILE A 146 10.56 16.69 31.31
N LYS A 147 10.38 17.96 31.65
CA LYS A 147 9.12 18.48 32.17
C LYS A 147 8.39 19.23 31.06
N VAL A 148 7.17 18.82 30.76
CA VAL A 148 6.30 19.49 29.80
C VAL A 148 5.02 19.93 30.50
N GLU A 149 4.67 21.20 30.36
CA GLU A 149 3.41 21.74 30.84
C GLU A 149 2.40 21.82 29.69
N TYR A 150 1.19 21.33 29.95
CA TYR A 150 0.11 21.25 28.98
C TYR A 150 -1.14 22.00 29.46
N SER A 151 -1.84 22.64 28.53
CA SER A 151 -3.23 23.09 28.71
C SER A 151 -4.15 22.23 27.84
N PRO A 152 -4.87 21.25 28.42
CA PRO A 152 -5.76 20.36 27.66
C PRO A 152 -6.83 21.09 26.86
N LEU A 153 -7.17 20.54 25.71
CA LEU A 153 -8.22 21.01 24.80
C LEU A 153 -9.29 19.92 24.62
N PRO A 154 -10.52 20.26 24.20
CA PRO A 154 -11.55 19.27 23.90
C PRO A 154 -11.10 18.29 22.82
N VAL A 155 -11.42 17.01 23.00
CA VAL A 155 -11.02 15.90 22.12
C VAL A 155 -12.21 15.48 21.26
N VAL A 156 -11.98 15.18 19.98
CA VAL A 156 -12.95 14.54 19.09
C VAL A 156 -12.31 13.35 18.37
N ILE A 157 -12.92 12.18 18.49
CA ILE A 157 -12.40 10.91 17.95
C ILE A 157 -13.38 10.15 17.07
N ASP A 158 -14.62 10.61 16.98
CA ASP A 158 -15.62 10.05 16.07
C ASP A 158 -15.66 10.94 14.82
N PRO A 159 -15.47 10.38 13.61
CA PRO A 159 -15.37 11.18 12.39
C PRO A 159 -16.69 11.89 12.06
N GLU A 160 -17.86 11.28 12.26
CA GLU A 160 -19.15 11.95 12.02
C GLU A 160 -19.34 13.14 12.97
N ALA A 161 -18.97 12.98 14.24
CA ALA A 161 -18.97 14.07 15.22
C ALA A 161 -17.95 15.17 14.88
N ALA A 162 -16.79 14.81 14.33
CA ALA A 162 -15.75 15.77 13.93
C ALA A 162 -16.18 16.65 12.75
N MET A 163 -17.06 16.16 11.88
CA MET A 163 -17.60 16.92 10.73
C MET A 163 -18.64 17.98 11.12
N ARG A 164 -19.16 17.96 12.35
CA ARG A 164 -20.19 18.93 12.75
C ARG A 164 -19.62 20.36 12.81
N PRO A 165 -20.43 21.38 12.49
CA PRO A 165 -19.97 22.78 12.54
C PRO A 165 -19.50 23.27 13.93
N ASP A 166 -19.97 22.63 15.00
CA ASP A 166 -19.64 22.96 16.39
C ASP A 166 -18.53 22.06 17.00
N ALA A 167 -17.97 21.14 16.20
CA ALA A 167 -16.92 20.25 16.65
C ALA A 167 -15.62 21.03 16.98
N PRO A 168 -14.84 20.61 18.00
CA PRO A 168 -13.54 21.20 18.22
C PRO A 168 -12.63 20.92 17.02
N LEU A 169 -11.93 21.96 16.54
CA LEU A 169 -10.97 21.81 15.46
C LEU A 169 -9.74 21.04 15.95
N VAL A 170 -9.41 19.94 15.28
CA VAL A 170 -8.17 19.19 15.54
C VAL A 170 -6.97 20.02 15.11
N GLN A 171 -7.08 20.69 13.96
CA GLN A 171 -6.08 21.60 13.41
C GLN A 171 -6.74 22.92 13.01
N ASN A 172 -6.13 24.05 13.38
CA ASN A 172 -6.71 25.38 13.11
C ASN A 172 -6.43 25.88 11.68
N ALA A 173 -5.50 25.23 10.97
CA ALA A 173 -5.02 25.63 9.65
C ALA A 173 -5.34 24.59 8.56
N VAL A 174 -6.38 23.78 8.77
CA VAL A 174 -6.90 22.84 7.77
C VAL A 174 -8.22 23.38 7.24
N TYR A 175 -8.32 23.45 5.92
CA TYR A 175 -9.48 23.96 5.21
C TYR A 175 -9.88 22.91 4.18
N THR A 176 -11.17 22.67 4.03
CA THR A 176 -11.68 21.67 3.09
C THR A 176 -11.28 21.99 1.66
N GLU A 177 -10.59 21.05 1.04
CA GLU A 177 -10.22 21.07 -0.37
C GLU A 177 -11.20 20.21 -1.16
N THR A 178 -11.68 20.75 -2.27
CA THR A 178 -12.51 20.07 -3.27
C THR A 178 -11.84 20.21 -4.63
N PHE A 179 -12.38 19.53 -5.65
CA PHE A 179 -11.93 19.74 -7.02
C PHE A 179 -12.13 21.19 -7.51
N SER A 180 -13.15 21.89 -7.00
CA SER A 180 -13.51 23.25 -7.42
C SER A 180 -12.79 24.35 -6.64
N GLY A 181 -12.01 24.00 -5.61
CA GLY A 181 -11.19 24.94 -4.85
C GLY A 181 -11.14 24.63 -3.36
N LYS A 182 -10.71 25.62 -2.58
CA LYS A 182 -10.48 25.51 -1.13
C LYS A 182 -11.45 26.38 -0.35
N ALA A 183 -12.00 25.84 0.73
CA ALA A 183 -12.88 26.58 1.62
C ALA A 183 -12.14 27.72 2.35
N THR A 184 -12.88 28.75 2.77
CA THR A 184 -12.33 29.93 3.47
C THR A 184 -12.37 29.82 4.99
N THR A 185 -13.11 28.85 5.51
CA THR A 185 -13.26 28.60 6.96
C THR A 185 -12.62 27.25 7.28
N PRO A 186 -11.83 27.15 8.36
CA PRO A 186 -11.24 25.88 8.74
C PRO A 186 -12.30 24.88 9.19
N SER A 187 -12.06 23.60 8.94
CA SER A 187 -12.93 22.51 9.35
C SER A 187 -12.11 21.25 9.60
N ASN A 188 -12.70 20.23 10.21
CA ASN A 188 -12.06 18.92 10.32
C ASN A 188 -12.17 18.11 9.02
N ILE A 189 -12.86 18.57 7.98
CA ILE A 189 -12.88 17.91 6.67
C ILE A 189 -11.70 18.47 5.87
N ALA A 190 -10.64 17.69 5.71
CA ALA A 190 -9.47 18.10 4.93
C ALA A 190 -9.77 18.09 3.43
N LYS A 191 -10.41 17.03 2.94
CA LYS A 191 -10.69 16.85 1.50
C LYS A 191 -12.08 16.25 1.30
N LEU A 192 -12.79 16.77 0.30
CA LEU A 192 -14.01 16.18 -0.25
C LEU A 192 -13.74 15.78 -1.70
N THR A 193 -13.88 14.49 -1.98
CA THR A 193 -13.82 13.92 -3.33
C THR A 193 -15.23 13.57 -3.79
N GLU A 194 -15.64 14.08 -4.94
CA GLU A 194 -16.98 13.85 -5.52
C GLU A 194 -16.83 13.18 -6.88
N LEU A 195 -17.41 11.98 -7.05
CA LEU A 195 -17.49 11.27 -8.32
C LEU A 195 -18.95 11.04 -8.69
N SER A 196 -19.37 11.47 -9.87
CA SER A 196 -20.75 11.29 -10.33
C SER A 196 -20.85 10.93 -11.80
N ARG A 197 -21.91 10.21 -12.16
CA ARG A 197 -22.28 9.88 -13.53
C ARG A 197 -23.79 9.73 -13.62
N GLY A 198 -24.43 10.30 -14.64
CA GLY A 198 -25.87 10.18 -14.86
C GLY A 198 -26.75 10.73 -13.72
N ASN A 199 -28.06 10.46 -13.77
CA ASN A 199 -29.01 10.90 -12.76
C ASN A 199 -29.26 9.80 -11.71
N VAL A 200 -28.49 9.82 -10.62
CA VAL A 200 -28.59 8.80 -9.56
C VAL A 200 -29.95 8.79 -8.87
N ASN A 201 -30.60 9.96 -8.69
CA ASN A 201 -31.90 10.05 -8.04
C ASN A 201 -32.98 9.32 -8.83
N GLU A 202 -33.01 9.58 -10.14
CA GLU A 202 -33.93 8.92 -11.07
C GLU A 202 -33.64 7.41 -11.16
N ALA A 203 -32.38 7.01 -11.24
CA ALA A 203 -32.01 5.59 -11.32
C ALA A 203 -32.43 4.79 -10.08
N ILE A 204 -32.24 5.33 -8.87
CA ILE A 204 -32.69 4.71 -7.62
C ILE A 204 -34.22 4.69 -7.54
N SER A 205 -34.89 5.79 -7.90
CA SER A 205 -36.35 5.88 -7.96
C SER A 205 -36.97 4.84 -8.90
N ASN A 206 -36.33 4.58 -10.04
CA ASN A 206 -36.80 3.64 -11.06
C ASN A 206 -36.37 2.18 -10.80
N SER A 207 -35.73 1.91 -9.66
CA SER A 207 -35.31 0.56 -9.29
C SER A 207 -36.48 -0.27 -8.75
N ASP A 208 -36.54 -1.54 -9.14
CA ASP A 208 -37.54 -2.47 -8.62
C ASP A 208 -37.22 -2.90 -7.18
N VAL A 209 -35.92 -2.97 -6.85
CA VAL A 209 -35.41 -3.34 -5.53
C VAL A 209 -34.28 -2.39 -5.14
N THR A 210 -34.36 -1.88 -3.91
CA THR A 210 -33.34 -1.02 -3.32
C THR A 210 -32.87 -1.59 -1.98
N VAL A 211 -31.57 -1.47 -1.72
CA VAL A 211 -30.94 -1.73 -0.43
C VAL A 211 -30.19 -0.48 0.03
N SER A 212 -30.13 -0.27 1.34
CA SER A 212 -29.34 0.80 1.94
C SER A 212 -28.78 0.31 3.27
N GLY A 213 -27.58 0.76 3.61
CA GLY A 213 -26.93 0.42 4.87
C GLY A 213 -25.79 1.36 5.22
N THR A 214 -25.50 1.46 6.52
CA THR A 214 -24.33 2.14 7.06
C THR A 214 -23.36 1.10 7.60
N PHE A 215 -22.15 1.06 7.04
CA PHE A 215 -21.10 0.11 7.36
C PHE A 215 -19.93 0.79 8.06
N ARG A 216 -19.32 0.14 9.04
CA ARG A 216 -18.17 0.67 9.79
C ARG A 216 -17.02 -0.32 9.88
N THR A 217 -15.80 0.19 9.86
CA THR A 217 -14.59 -0.62 10.12
C THR A 217 -13.68 0.15 11.06
N ALA A 218 -13.21 -0.50 12.13
CA ALA A 218 -12.22 0.12 13.01
C ALA A 218 -10.88 0.40 12.28
N MET A 219 -10.09 1.31 12.86
CA MET A 219 -8.69 1.51 12.50
C MET A 219 -7.87 0.23 12.77
N VAL A 220 -7.08 -0.21 11.80
CA VAL A 220 -6.33 -1.47 11.84
C VAL A 220 -4.87 -1.25 11.47
N HIS A 221 -3.97 -1.83 12.24
CA HIS A 221 -2.53 -1.73 12.03
C HIS A 221 -2.00 -2.90 11.21
N GLN A 222 -0.99 -2.66 10.38
CA GLN A 222 -0.45 -3.61 9.42
C GLN A 222 0.18 -4.88 10.03
N GLY A 223 0.34 -4.94 11.35
CA GLY A 223 0.87 -6.11 12.04
C GLY A 223 2.32 -6.52 11.72
N TYR A 224 3.13 -5.68 11.06
CA TYR A 224 4.52 -6.03 10.73
C TYR A 224 5.31 -6.46 11.98
N ILE A 225 6.06 -7.57 11.89
CA ILE A 225 6.71 -8.20 13.05
C ILE A 225 7.94 -7.41 13.50
N GLU A 226 8.73 -6.88 12.56
CA GLU A 226 9.88 -6.01 12.85
C GLU A 226 9.41 -4.56 13.11
N PRO A 227 9.57 -4.01 14.33
CA PRO A 227 9.30 -2.60 14.60
C PRO A 227 10.14 -1.65 13.74
N GLN A 228 9.72 -0.39 13.61
CA GLN A 228 10.52 0.63 12.92
C GLN A 228 11.91 0.75 13.58
N ALA A 229 12.95 0.75 12.75
CA ALA A 229 14.33 0.90 13.18
C ALA A 229 15.12 1.78 12.20
N CYS A 230 15.96 2.65 12.74
CA CYS A 230 16.80 3.57 11.96
C CYS A 230 18.12 3.81 12.70
N LEU A 231 19.23 3.83 11.97
CA LEU A 231 20.54 4.28 12.42
C LEU A 231 21.02 5.38 11.49
N ALA A 232 21.39 6.53 12.06
CA ALA A 232 21.96 7.65 11.32
C ALA A 232 23.37 7.99 11.84
N GLU A 233 24.26 8.37 10.93
CA GLU A 233 25.62 8.81 11.21
C GLU A 233 25.90 10.10 10.43
N TYR A 234 26.38 11.13 11.13
CA TYR A 234 26.90 12.35 10.51
C TYR A 234 28.42 12.33 10.51
N SER A 235 29.01 12.36 9.32
CA SER A 235 30.45 12.24 9.09
C SER A 235 31.14 13.60 9.06
N ALA A 236 32.45 13.61 9.33
CA ALA A 236 33.26 14.85 9.38
C ALA A 236 33.34 15.58 8.02
N ASP A 237 33.10 14.89 6.91
CA ASP A 237 32.98 15.45 5.56
C ASP A 237 31.60 16.08 5.28
N GLY A 238 30.74 16.14 6.30
CA GLY A 238 29.41 16.71 6.22
C GLY A 238 28.35 15.78 5.62
N ARG A 239 28.61 14.48 5.44
CA ARG A 239 27.63 13.54 4.90
C ARG A 239 26.83 12.83 5.99
N PHE A 240 25.57 12.54 5.68
CA PHE A 240 24.70 11.64 6.43
C PHE A 240 24.67 10.26 5.79
N THR A 241 24.90 9.22 6.59
CA THR A 241 24.65 7.82 6.21
C THR A 241 23.53 7.27 7.08
N ILE A 242 22.48 6.73 6.44
CA ILE A 242 21.28 6.23 7.10
C ILE A 242 21.06 4.76 6.72
N TRP A 243 20.89 3.91 7.73
CA TRP A 243 20.40 2.54 7.59
C TRP A 243 19.00 2.48 8.18
N THR A 244 18.00 2.03 7.41
CA THR A 244 16.61 2.04 7.90
C THR A 244 15.77 0.90 7.32
N SER A 245 14.75 0.49 8.08
CA SER A 245 13.70 -0.43 7.64
C SER A 245 12.66 0.32 6.78
N THR A 246 12.89 0.42 5.48
CA THR A 246 12.05 1.20 4.55
C THR A 246 11.61 0.40 3.32
N GLN A 247 10.49 0.78 2.72
CA GLN A 247 10.03 0.27 1.42
C GLN A 247 10.69 1.01 0.23
N GLY A 248 11.39 2.12 0.46
CA GLY A 248 12.02 2.90 -0.60
C GLY A 248 13.12 3.83 -0.10
N GLN A 249 14.37 3.43 -0.29
CA GLN A 249 15.55 4.21 0.14
C GLN A 249 15.68 5.58 -0.53
N PHE A 250 15.26 5.70 -1.80
CA PHE A 250 15.25 6.99 -2.49
C PHE A 250 14.17 7.94 -1.96
N GLY A 251 13.02 7.40 -1.54
CA GLY A 251 11.96 8.17 -0.88
C GLY A 251 12.43 8.74 0.46
N VAL A 252 13.18 7.96 1.24
CA VAL A 252 13.83 8.45 2.47
C VAL A 252 14.85 9.56 2.15
N ARG A 253 15.70 9.37 1.13
CA ARG A 253 16.67 10.40 0.71
C ARG A 253 15.97 11.69 0.28
N GLY A 254 14.92 11.57 -0.54
CA GLY A 254 14.11 12.70 -1.01
C GLY A 254 13.40 13.41 0.13
N GLY A 255 12.71 12.67 0.99
CA GLY A 255 11.98 13.24 2.13
C GLY A 255 12.90 13.93 3.14
N LEU A 256 14.06 13.35 3.46
CA LEU A 256 15.05 14.03 4.31
C LEU A 256 15.58 15.31 3.63
N SER A 257 15.78 15.26 2.31
CA SER A 257 16.19 16.45 1.54
C SER A 257 15.13 17.53 1.51
N GLY A 258 13.86 17.19 1.29
CA GLY A 258 12.75 18.13 1.21
C GLY A 258 12.43 18.77 2.56
N PHE A 259 12.43 17.95 3.63
CA PHE A 259 12.08 18.38 4.97
C PHE A 259 13.23 19.07 5.71
N LEU A 260 14.42 18.44 5.76
CA LEU A 260 15.58 18.98 6.49
C LEU A 260 16.44 19.91 5.63
N LYS A 261 16.06 20.14 4.36
CA LYS A 261 16.79 20.97 3.39
C LYS A 261 18.27 20.57 3.21
N ILE A 262 18.59 19.30 3.51
CA ILE A 262 19.93 18.73 3.28
C ILE A 262 20.01 18.37 1.79
N PRO A 263 21.04 18.79 1.04
CA PRO A 263 21.17 18.38 -0.36
C PRO A 263 21.22 16.86 -0.51
N PRO A 264 20.55 16.28 -1.53
CA PRO A 264 20.53 14.83 -1.73
C PRO A 264 21.92 14.21 -1.83
N ARG A 265 22.89 14.94 -2.41
CA ARG A 265 24.29 14.52 -2.51
C ARG A 265 24.96 14.29 -1.15
N ARG A 266 24.45 14.85 -0.05
CA ARG A 266 24.98 14.68 1.33
C ARG A 266 24.22 13.60 2.09
N ILE A 267 23.26 12.90 1.48
CA ILE A 267 22.43 11.88 2.12
C ILE A 267 22.62 10.56 1.39
N ARG A 268 23.17 9.57 2.09
CA ARG A 268 23.28 8.18 1.62
C ARG A 268 22.36 7.30 2.44
N VAL A 269 21.45 6.58 1.78
CA VAL A 269 20.50 5.68 2.44
C VAL A 269 20.75 4.25 2.00
N THR A 270 20.77 3.33 2.96
CA THR A 270 20.82 1.89 2.75
C THR A 270 19.56 1.27 3.36
N ALA A 271 18.73 0.64 2.52
CA ALA A 271 17.63 -0.17 3.01
C ALA A 271 18.17 -1.47 3.66
N SER A 272 17.63 -1.84 4.81
CA SER A 272 17.92 -3.14 5.45
C SER A 272 17.02 -4.24 4.89
N GLU A 273 17.26 -5.51 5.25
CA GLU A 273 16.19 -6.50 5.19
C GLU A 273 15.01 -6.00 6.05
N ILE A 274 13.80 -6.41 5.69
CA ILE A 274 12.58 -5.84 6.26
C ILE A 274 11.62 -6.93 6.73
N GLY A 275 11.32 -6.92 8.03
CA GLY A 275 10.46 -7.91 8.68
C GLY A 275 8.97 -7.54 8.57
N GLY A 276 8.53 -7.30 7.34
CA GLY A 276 7.19 -6.81 7.01
C GLY A 276 7.10 -5.29 7.00
N GLY A 277 6.23 -4.77 6.14
CA GLY A 277 5.93 -3.34 6.01
C GLY A 277 4.49 -3.11 5.59
N PHE A 278 4.04 -3.79 4.54
CA PHE A 278 2.64 -3.79 4.07
C PHE A 278 2.07 -2.40 3.75
N GLY A 279 2.93 -1.44 3.40
CA GLY A 279 2.59 -0.04 3.16
C GLY A 279 3.12 0.91 4.24
N ALA A 280 3.21 0.44 5.50
CA ALA A 280 3.53 1.28 6.66
C ALA A 280 4.94 1.87 6.65
N LYS A 281 5.88 1.21 5.97
CA LYS A 281 7.30 1.57 5.92
C LYS A 281 7.65 2.32 4.63
N GLY A 282 6.65 2.80 3.88
CA GLY A 282 6.85 3.72 2.76
C GLY A 282 7.11 5.16 3.23
N ALA A 283 6.42 5.60 4.27
CA ALA A 283 6.56 6.94 4.82
C ALA A 283 7.61 7.00 5.94
N MET A 284 8.37 8.09 6.00
CA MET A 284 9.34 8.33 7.07
C MET A 284 8.64 8.42 8.44
N THR A 285 9.29 7.84 9.45
CA THR A 285 8.82 7.84 10.85
C THR A 285 9.95 8.21 11.80
N LEU A 286 11.05 7.45 11.78
CA LEU A 286 12.19 7.65 12.69
C LEU A 286 13.31 8.46 12.05
N GLU A 287 13.42 8.38 10.72
CA GLU A 287 14.55 8.85 9.94
C GLU A 287 14.87 10.33 10.18
N PRO A 288 13.90 11.26 10.21
CA PRO A 288 14.19 12.67 10.45
C PRO A 288 14.76 12.92 11.85
N ILE A 289 14.13 12.35 12.89
CA ILE A 289 14.55 12.55 14.28
C ILE A 289 15.91 11.89 14.54
N CYS A 290 16.11 10.68 14.00
CA CYS A 290 17.37 9.95 14.11
C CYS A 290 18.52 10.75 13.48
N THR A 291 18.28 11.33 12.29
CA THR A 291 19.23 12.19 11.57
C THR A 291 19.60 13.43 12.39
N LEU A 292 18.60 14.11 12.95
CA LEU A 292 18.81 15.31 13.78
C LEU A 292 19.54 15.02 15.09
N LEU A 293 19.23 13.89 15.73
CA LEU A 293 19.96 13.44 16.93
C LEU A 293 21.41 13.09 16.61
N ALA A 294 21.68 12.41 15.49
CA ALA A 294 23.04 12.07 15.08
C ALA A 294 23.89 13.31 14.83
N TYR A 295 23.32 14.32 14.16
CA TYR A 295 23.94 15.63 13.98
C TYR A 295 24.21 16.32 15.32
N SER A 296 23.17 16.43 16.17
CA SER A 296 23.24 17.16 17.44
C SER A 296 24.19 16.53 18.45
N ALA A 297 24.28 15.19 18.45
CA ALA A 297 25.16 14.44 19.35
C ALA A 297 26.60 14.31 18.83
N GLY A 298 26.85 14.59 17.55
CA GLY A 298 28.15 14.38 16.90
C GLY A 298 28.60 12.91 16.89
N ARG A 299 27.65 11.97 16.96
CA ARG A 299 27.90 10.51 17.06
C ARG A 299 26.79 9.75 16.32
N PRO A 300 27.03 8.52 15.85
CA PRO A 300 25.96 7.69 15.29
C PRO A 300 24.84 7.48 16.32
N VAL A 301 23.58 7.56 15.89
CA VAL A 301 22.40 7.37 16.75
C VAL A 301 21.53 6.28 16.16
N LYS A 302 21.12 5.32 16.99
CA LYS A 302 20.16 4.27 16.65
C LYS A 302 18.85 4.48 17.39
N MET A 303 17.75 4.38 16.66
CA MET A 303 16.40 4.39 17.19
C MET A 303 15.68 3.09 16.81
N GLN A 304 14.95 2.53 17.77
CA GLN A 304 14.07 1.40 17.56
C GLN A 304 12.80 1.60 18.40
N LEU A 305 11.65 1.49 17.75
CA LEU A 305 10.37 1.51 18.45
C LEU A 305 10.11 0.17 19.14
N THR A 306 9.53 0.22 20.33
CA THR A 306 8.84 -0.91 20.95
C THR A 306 7.52 -1.18 20.24
N ARG A 307 6.93 -2.35 20.45
CA ARG A 307 5.60 -2.67 19.90
C ARG A 307 4.51 -1.69 20.34
N SER A 308 4.55 -1.24 21.60
CA SER A 308 3.58 -0.26 22.10
C SER A 308 3.77 1.11 21.45
N GLU A 309 5.01 1.53 21.19
CA GLU A 309 5.28 2.79 20.48
C GLU A 309 4.84 2.71 19.01
N VAL A 310 5.05 1.56 18.36
CA VAL A 310 4.54 1.29 17.00
C VAL A 310 3.03 1.54 16.95
N LEU A 311 2.27 0.84 17.79
CA LEU A 311 0.81 0.91 17.73
C LEU A 311 0.26 2.31 18.07
N ARG A 312 0.94 3.06 18.94
CA ARG A 312 0.50 4.41 19.37
C ARG A 312 0.88 5.54 18.42
N ALA A 313 1.99 5.43 17.68
CA ALA A 313 2.59 6.58 17.03
C ALA A 313 2.81 6.44 15.51
N THR A 314 2.70 5.22 14.95
CA THR A 314 2.81 5.03 13.50
C THR A 314 1.47 5.18 12.79
N ARG A 315 1.40 4.77 11.52
CA ARG A 315 0.30 5.08 10.60
C ARG A 315 -0.53 3.83 10.27
N PRO A 316 -1.60 3.50 11.02
CA PRO A 316 -2.51 2.40 10.70
C PRO A 316 -3.43 2.74 9.50
N ALA A 317 -4.14 1.75 8.97
CA ALA A 317 -5.23 2.00 8.03
C ALA A 317 -6.40 2.71 8.71
N PRO A 318 -7.13 3.58 7.98
CA PRO A 318 -8.18 4.40 8.56
C PRO A 318 -9.38 3.57 9.03
N ASP A 319 -9.99 4.08 10.11
CA ASP A 319 -11.39 3.81 10.43
C ASP A 319 -12.27 4.45 9.33
N ALA A 320 -13.39 3.81 9.02
CA ALA A 320 -14.27 4.26 7.95
C ALA A 320 -15.74 4.09 8.32
N VAL A 321 -16.55 5.11 8.05
CA VAL A 321 -18.02 5.06 8.07
C VAL A 321 -18.51 5.20 6.63
N MET A 322 -19.30 4.24 6.16
CA MET A 322 -19.67 4.12 4.75
C MET A 322 -21.17 3.94 4.61
N HIS A 323 -21.83 4.94 4.05
CA HIS A 323 -23.25 4.85 3.69
C HIS A 323 -23.34 4.37 2.24
N VAL A 324 -24.08 3.30 1.98
CA VAL A 324 -24.23 2.73 0.63
C VAL A 324 -25.69 2.46 0.34
N THR A 325 -26.17 2.93 -0.80
CA THR A 325 -27.48 2.64 -1.39
C THR A 325 -27.30 2.08 -2.79
N LEU A 326 -27.89 0.92 -3.07
CA LEU A 326 -27.91 0.29 -4.40
C LEU A 326 -29.35 0.10 -4.88
N GLY A 327 -29.59 0.39 -6.15
CA GLY A 327 -30.86 0.15 -6.83
C GLY A 327 -30.68 -0.75 -8.05
N ALA A 328 -31.56 -1.75 -8.20
CA ALA A 328 -31.53 -2.71 -9.30
C ALA A 328 -32.92 -3.06 -9.83
N ARG A 329 -32.94 -3.64 -11.03
CA ARG A 329 -34.12 -4.31 -11.59
C ARG A 329 -34.35 -5.68 -10.94
N LYS A 330 -35.56 -6.24 -11.09
CA LYS A 330 -35.89 -7.62 -10.64
C LYS A 330 -34.97 -8.69 -11.20
N ASP A 331 -34.37 -8.45 -12.36
CA ASP A 331 -33.46 -9.37 -13.01
C ASP A 331 -32.00 -9.26 -12.51
N GLY A 332 -31.73 -8.37 -11.56
CA GLY A 332 -30.40 -8.13 -10.98
C GLY A 332 -29.54 -7.10 -11.71
N THR A 333 -30.04 -6.42 -12.75
CA THR A 333 -29.29 -5.33 -13.41
C THR A 333 -29.20 -4.11 -12.50
N LEU A 334 -27.99 -3.66 -12.16
CA LEU A 334 -27.78 -2.42 -11.41
C LEU A 334 -28.21 -1.21 -12.23
N LEU A 335 -28.97 -0.30 -11.62
CA LEU A 335 -29.40 0.95 -12.23
C LEU A 335 -28.67 2.15 -11.64
N GLY A 336 -28.55 2.19 -10.32
CA GLY A 336 -27.91 3.31 -9.65
C GLY A 336 -27.30 2.99 -8.30
N ALA A 337 -26.29 3.76 -7.91
CA ALA A 337 -25.66 3.67 -6.60
C ALA A 337 -25.36 5.05 -6.02
N ARG A 338 -25.65 5.23 -4.73
CA ARG A 338 -25.24 6.40 -3.95
C ARG A 338 -24.37 5.93 -2.80
N ALA A 339 -23.24 6.60 -2.57
CA ALA A 339 -22.42 6.30 -1.41
C ALA A 339 -21.71 7.53 -0.84
N ALA A 340 -21.48 7.50 0.47
CA ALA A 340 -20.62 8.45 1.18
C ALA A 340 -19.63 7.64 2.03
N PHE A 341 -18.33 7.85 1.78
CA PHE A 341 -17.23 7.22 2.50
C PHE A 341 -16.55 8.27 3.38
N ILE A 342 -16.64 8.12 4.69
CA ILE A 342 -16.05 9.01 5.68
C ILE A 342 -14.83 8.32 6.26
N TRP A 343 -13.64 8.81 5.93
CA TRP A 343 -12.36 8.27 6.37
C TRP A 343 -11.85 9.06 7.56
N ASP A 344 -11.63 8.39 8.68
CA ASP A 344 -10.89 8.99 9.80
C ASP A 344 -9.41 8.98 9.46
N VAL A 345 -8.86 10.14 9.11
CA VAL A 345 -7.44 10.29 8.73
C VAL A 345 -6.52 10.58 9.93
N GLY A 346 -7.09 10.60 11.13
CA GLY A 346 -6.38 11.01 12.34
C GLY A 346 -6.07 12.51 12.33
N ALA A 347 -4.98 12.90 12.97
CA ALA A 347 -4.72 14.31 13.25
C ALA A 347 -4.17 15.14 12.07
N TYR A 348 -3.94 14.51 10.91
CA TYR A 348 -3.35 15.14 9.73
C TYR A 348 -4.02 14.61 8.46
N PRO A 349 -4.14 15.43 7.39
CA PRO A 349 -4.65 14.99 6.09
C PRO A 349 -3.88 13.79 5.50
N GLY A 350 -4.50 13.09 4.53
CA GLY A 350 -3.87 11.98 3.78
C GLY A 350 -4.74 10.72 3.62
N GLY A 351 -6.08 10.85 3.54
CA GLY A 351 -7.01 9.72 3.56
C GLY A 351 -7.20 9.05 2.22
N GLY A 352 -7.29 9.84 1.16
CA GLY A 352 -7.33 9.37 -0.22
C GLY A 352 -8.50 8.43 -0.52
N SER A 353 -9.64 9.05 -0.69
CA SER A 353 -10.95 8.43 -0.86
C SER A 353 -11.12 7.59 -2.13
N VAL A 354 -10.45 7.95 -3.24
CA VAL A 354 -10.66 7.32 -4.56
C VAL A 354 -10.32 5.82 -4.54
N GLY A 355 -9.28 5.42 -3.81
CA GLY A 355 -8.87 4.03 -3.70
C GLY A 355 -9.99 3.12 -3.16
N GLY A 356 -10.66 3.55 -2.08
CA GLY A 356 -11.76 2.80 -1.46
C GLY A 356 -12.99 2.73 -2.36
N ILE A 357 -13.39 3.85 -2.97
CA ILE A 357 -14.51 3.91 -3.93
C ILE A 357 -14.25 2.96 -5.11
N ASN A 358 -13.03 3.00 -5.68
CA ASN A 358 -12.67 2.16 -6.81
C ASN A 358 -12.63 0.67 -6.43
N CYS A 359 -12.10 0.31 -5.26
CA CYS A 359 -12.10 -1.09 -4.82
C CYS A 359 -13.51 -1.63 -4.54
N GLY A 360 -14.44 -0.79 -4.07
CA GLY A 360 -15.83 -1.17 -3.84
C GLY A 360 -16.66 -1.25 -5.12
N PHE A 361 -16.67 -0.19 -5.93
CA PHE A 361 -17.54 -0.07 -7.11
C PHE A 361 -16.88 -0.40 -8.44
N GLY A 362 -15.54 -0.36 -8.53
CA GLY A 362 -14.80 -0.62 -9.75
C GLY A 362 -15.02 -1.99 -10.39
N PRO A 363 -15.34 -3.07 -9.66
CA PRO A 363 -15.71 -4.34 -10.28
C PRO A 363 -17.06 -4.33 -11.02
N TYR A 364 -17.90 -3.31 -10.85
CA TYR A 364 -19.30 -3.35 -11.30
C TYR A 364 -19.67 -2.23 -12.27
N ILE A 365 -20.50 -2.58 -13.26
CA ILE A 365 -21.12 -1.62 -14.16
C ILE A 365 -22.31 -0.97 -13.43
N VAL A 366 -22.14 0.29 -13.05
CA VAL A 366 -23.20 1.12 -12.46
C VAL A 366 -23.49 2.29 -13.40
N PRO A 367 -24.65 2.33 -14.08
CA PRO A 367 -24.95 3.36 -15.08
C PRO A 367 -25.04 4.78 -14.51
N ALA A 368 -25.62 4.94 -13.32
CA ALA A 368 -25.76 6.24 -12.67
C ALA A 368 -25.31 6.20 -11.20
N TYR A 369 -24.45 7.13 -10.79
CA TYR A 369 -23.95 7.16 -9.42
C TYR A 369 -23.59 8.55 -8.89
N SER A 370 -23.50 8.63 -7.56
CA SER A 370 -22.91 9.73 -6.79
C SER A 370 -22.15 9.13 -5.62
N TYR A 371 -20.83 9.31 -5.62
CA TYR A 371 -19.93 8.81 -4.60
C TYR A 371 -19.14 9.97 -3.99
N ASP A 372 -19.31 10.16 -2.69
CA ASP A 372 -18.64 11.20 -1.92
C ASP A 372 -17.61 10.56 -1.00
N GLY A 373 -16.43 11.17 -0.91
CA GLY A 373 -15.34 10.74 -0.05
C GLY A 373 -14.85 11.89 0.82
N TYR A 374 -14.91 11.71 2.14
CA TYR A 374 -14.53 12.71 3.12
C TYR A 374 -13.29 12.27 3.88
N ASP A 375 -12.21 13.04 3.80
CA ASP A 375 -11.04 12.86 4.65
C ASP A 375 -11.23 13.71 5.92
N VAL A 376 -11.49 13.06 7.06
CA VAL A 376 -11.92 13.73 8.30
C VAL A 376 -10.87 13.59 9.39
N LEU A 377 -10.47 14.73 9.96
CA LEU A 377 -9.50 14.81 11.03
C LEU A 377 -10.13 14.44 12.38
N THR A 378 -9.39 13.66 13.16
CA THR A 378 -9.71 13.32 14.55
C THR A 378 -8.46 13.41 15.43
N ASN A 379 -8.61 13.40 16.75
CA ASN A 379 -7.48 13.36 17.70
C ASN A 379 -6.85 11.95 17.83
N ARG A 380 -6.68 11.25 16.72
CA ARG A 380 -6.01 9.94 16.61
C ARG A 380 -4.72 10.09 15.78
N PRO A 381 -3.76 9.14 15.86
CA PRO A 381 -2.57 9.15 15.01
C PRO A 381 -2.95 9.20 13.53
N SER A 382 -2.14 9.87 12.69
CA SER A 382 -2.31 9.86 11.24
C SER A 382 -2.43 8.46 10.70
N THR A 383 -3.21 8.29 9.65
CA THR A 383 -3.34 7.01 8.96
C THR A 383 -2.30 6.84 7.86
N GLY A 384 -2.24 5.65 7.28
CA GLY A 384 -1.34 5.32 6.19
C GLY A 384 -1.69 4.00 5.52
N ALA A 385 -0.85 3.61 4.57
CA ALA A 385 -1.10 2.46 3.73
C ALA A 385 -1.07 1.15 4.53
N TYR A 386 -2.18 0.40 4.49
CA TYR A 386 -2.20 -1.05 4.71
C TYR A 386 -2.69 -1.67 3.41
N ARG A 387 -1.83 -2.47 2.78
CA ARG A 387 -2.10 -3.39 1.64
C ARG A 387 -3.44 -3.15 0.94
N ALA A 388 -3.39 -2.63 -0.29
CA ALA A 388 -4.57 -2.05 -0.95
C ALA A 388 -5.24 -0.94 -0.10
N PRO A 389 -4.57 0.20 0.16
CA PRO A 389 -5.12 1.31 0.95
C PRO A 389 -6.59 1.61 0.67
N ASN A 390 -7.41 1.59 1.73
CA ASN A 390 -8.86 1.82 1.75
C ASN A 390 -9.71 0.77 1.01
N GLY A 391 -9.07 -0.19 0.35
CA GLY A 391 -9.71 -1.23 -0.44
C GLY A 391 -10.58 -2.17 0.40
N PRO A 392 -10.05 -2.79 1.47
CA PRO A 392 -10.82 -3.68 2.34
C PRO A 392 -12.09 -3.04 2.91
N GLN A 393 -12.00 -1.78 3.36
CA GLN A 393 -13.15 -1.03 3.87
C GLN A 393 -14.20 -0.80 2.76
N GLY A 394 -13.75 -0.28 1.61
CA GLY A 394 -14.64 0.02 0.49
C GLY A 394 -15.36 -1.22 -0.05
N ALA A 395 -14.62 -2.32 -0.22
CA ALA A 395 -15.17 -3.60 -0.60
C ALA A 395 -16.12 -4.16 0.47
N PHE A 396 -15.79 -4.07 1.76
CA PHE A 396 -16.69 -4.49 2.85
C PHE A 396 -18.08 -3.88 2.74
N ALA A 397 -18.18 -2.56 2.56
CA ALA A 397 -19.46 -1.89 2.47
C ALA A 397 -20.24 -2.27 1.20
N VAL A 398 -19.59 -2.19 0.03
CA VAL A 398 -20.26 -2.42 -1.27
C VAL A 398 -20.64 -3.90 -1.46
N GLU A 399 -19.74 -4.82 -1.14
CA GLU A 399 -19.98 -6.26 -1.29
C GLU A 399 -21.01 -6.79 -0.29
N SER A 400 -21.09 -6.19 0.91
CA SER A 400 -22.17 -6.48 1.86
C SER A 400 -23.53 -6.00 1.33
N ALA A 401 -23.58 -4.79 0.76
CA ALA A 401 -24.81 -4.26 0.15
C ALA A 401 -25.25 -5.09 -1.08
N LEU A 402 -24.30 -5.55 -1.91
CA LEU A 402 -24.62 -6.45 -3.03
C LEU A 402 -25.18 -7.79 -2.57
N ASP A 403 -24.70 -8.33 -1.45
CA ASP A 403 -25.21 -9.58 -0.89
C ASP A 403 -26.61 -9.40 -0.26
N MET A 404 -26.88 -8.26 0.37
CA MET A 404 -28.23 -7.86 0.79
C MET A 404 -29.18 -7.73 -0.42
N LEU A 405 -28.69 -7.18 -1.54
CA LEU A 405 -29.46 -7.02 -2.78
C LEU A 405 -29.76 -8.40 -3.41
N ALA A 406 -28.77 -9.29 -3.47
CA ALA A 406 -28.94 -10.66 -3.96
C ALA A 406 -30.00 -11.41 -3.14
N SER A 407 -29.94 -11.29 -1.81
CA SER A 407 -30.93 -11.86 -0.88
C SER A 407 -32.34 -11.35 -1.15
N LYS A 408 -32.53 -10.02 -1.26
CA LYS A 408 -33.86 -9.42 -1.57
C LYS A 408 -34.41 -9.84 -2.94
N LEU A 409 -33.53 -10.05 -3.92
CA LEU A 409 -33.90 -10.51 -5.27
C LEU A 409 -34.14 -12.02 -5.35
N GLY A 410 -33.74 -12.80 -4.33
CA GLY A 410 -33.70 -14.26 -4.41
C GLY A 410 -32.72 -14.77 -5.48
N MET A 411 -31.65 -14.01 -5.75
CA MET A 411 -30.66 -14.28 -6.79
C MET A 411 -29.38 -14.86 -6.17
N SER A 412 -28.69 -15.75 -6.89
CA SER A 412 -27.35 -16.21 -6.50
C SER A 412 -26.38 -15.01 -6.37
N PRO A 413 -25.63 -14.87 -5.26
CA PRO A 413 -24.66 -13.79 -5.08
C PRO A 413 -23.56 -13.75 -6.16
N VAL A 414 -23.16 -14.92 -6.69
CA VAL A 414 -22.18 -15.02 -7.79
C VAL A 414 -22.82 -14.58 -9.11
N ALA A 415 -24.07 -15.00 -9.37
CA ALA A 415 -24.77 -14.64 -10.59
C ALA A 415 -25.06 -13.13 -10.68
N LEU A 416 -25.41 -12.48 -9.55
CA LEU A 416 -25.59 -11.03 -9.50
C LEU A 416 -24.32 -10.28 -9.88
N ARG A 417 -23.16 -10.75 -9.37
CA ARG A 417 -21.85 -10.17 -9.66
C ARG A 417 -21.45 -10.39 -11.12
N LEU A 418 -21.59 -11.60 -11.65
CA LEU A 418 -21.34 -11.91 -13.06
C LEU A 418 -22.17 -11.05 -14.01
N LYS A 419 -23.45 -10.81 -13.68
CA LYS A 419 -24.35 -10.01 -14.50
C LYS A 419 -23.92 -8.55 -14.64
N ASN A 420 -23.30 -8.01 -13.59
CA ASN A 420 -22.87 -6.61 -13.55
C ASN A 420 -21.35 -6.46 -13.64
N ALA A 421 -20.62 -7.51 -13.98
CA ALA A 421 -19.17 -7.50 -13.97
C ALA A 421 -18.59 -6.65 -15.11
N VAL A 422 -17.60 -5.83 -14.79
CA VAL A 422 -16.81 -5.11 -15.80
C VAL A 422 -15.97 -6.05 -16.65
N ARG A 423 -15.70 -5.63 -17.89
CA ARG A 423 -14.77 -6.25 -18.85
C ARG A 423 -13.89 -5.18 -19.49
N GLU A 424 -12.94 -5.62 -20.31
CA GLU A 424 -12.13 -4.73 -21.13
C GLU A 424 -12.99 -3.69 -21.87
N GLY A 425 -12.58 -2.43 -21.79
CA GLY A 425 -13.28 -1.28 -22.37
C GLY A 425 -14.35 -0.64 -21.49
N ASP A 426 -14.89 -1.34 -20.47
CA ASP A 426 -15.79 -0.71 -19.50
C ASP A 426 -15.03 0.30 -18.64
N ARG A 427 -15.73 1.31 -18.11
CA ARG A 427 -15.11 2.41 -17.36
C ARG A 427 -15.28 2.27 -15.85
N ASN A 428 -14.20 2.49 -15.12
CA ASN A 428 -14.20 2.55 -13.66
C ASN A 428 -14.91 3.84 -13.13
N PRO A 429 -15.04 4.01 -11.80
CA PRO A 429 -15.68 5.20 -11.19
C PRO A 429 -14.97 6.53 -11.47
N SER A 430 -13.69 6.50 -11.84
CA SER A 430 -12.91 7.67 -12.28
C SER A 430 -12.94 7.86 -13.80
N ASP A 431 -13.86 7.19 -14.48
CA ASP A 431 -14.08 7.25 -15.92
C ASP A 431 -12.89 6.78 -16.78
N VAL A 432 -12.02 5.93 -16.22
CA VAL A 432 -10.90 5.32 -16.95
C VAL A 432 -11.32 3.95 -17.51
N PRO A 433 -11.12 3.67 -18.81
CA PRO A 433 -11.43 2.38 -19.39
C PRO A 433 -10.48 1.30 -18.86
N TYR A 434 -11.02 0.12 -18.53
CA TYR A 434 -10.21 -1.03 -18.17
C TYR A 434 -9.47 -1.57 -19.39
N PRO A 435 -8.16 -1.88 -19.26
CA PRO A 435 -7.46 -2.69 -20.24
C PRO A 435 -7.97 -4.13 -20.18
N ARG A 436 -7.28 -5.07 -20.85
CA ARG A 436 -7.53 -6.50 -20.62
C ARG A 436 -7.44 -6.82 -19.13
N ILE A 437 -8.44 -7.52 -18.58
CA ILE A 437 -8.59 -7.87 -17.16
C ILE A 437 -9.23 -9.25 -17.01
N GLY A 438 -8.90 -10.00 -15.96
CA GLY A 438 -9.45 -11.33 -15.68
C GLY A 438 -10.57 -11.39 -14.66
N PHE A 439 -11.43 -10.36 -14.54
CA PHE A 439 -12.44 -10.32 -13.47
C PHE A 439 -13.50 -11.42 -13.62
N ARG A 440 -14.09 -11.55 -14.80
CA ARG A 440 -15.16 -12.53 -15.06
C ARG A 440 -14.63 -13.96 -14.90
N GLU A 441 -13.40 -14.20 -15.32
CA GLU A 441 -12.70 -15.47 -15.17
C GLU A 441 -12.52 -15.85 -13.70
N THR A 442 -12.24 -14.90 -12.80
CA THR A 442 -12.21 -15.19 -11.35
C THR A 442 -13.58 -15.55 -10.78
N LEU A 443 -14.65 -14.88 -11.23
CA LEU A 443 -16.02 -15.20 -10.83
C LEU A 443 -16.45 -16.58 -11.34
N GLU A 444 -16.16 -16.88 -12.61
CA GLU A 444 -16.47 -18.17 -13.22
C GLU A 444 -15.69 -19.32 -12.57
N ALA A 445 -14.43 -19.08 -12.18
CA ALA A 445 -13.65 -20.05 -11.43
C ALA A 445 -14.33 -20.41 -10.10
N ILE A 446 -14.85 -19.41 -9.37
CA ILE A 446 -15.62 -19.64 -8.14
C ILE A 446 -16.98 -20.28 -8.40
N GLU A 447 -17.70 -19.86 -9.44
CA GLU A 447 -19.00 -20.43 -9.81
C GLU A 447 -18.90 -21.94 -10.11
N LYS A 448 -17.84 -22.35 -10.81
CA LYS A 448 -17.58 -23.75 -11.18
C LYS A 448 -16.89 -24.55 -10.06
N HIS A 449 -16.42 -23.89 -9.00
CA HIS A 449 -15.65 -24.54 -7.94
C HIS A 449 -16.53 -25.54 -7.16
N PRO A 450 -16.05 -26.75 -6.83
CA PRO A 450 -16.84 -27.75 -6.11
C PRO A 450 -17.41 -27.27 -4.77
N VAL A 451 -16.68 -26.40 -4.06
CA VAL A 451 -17.14 -25.80 -2.79
C VAL A 451 -18.40 -24.96 -3.00
N TRP A 452 -18.54 -24.27 -4.13
CA TRP A 452 -19.74 -23.48 -4.44
C TRP A 452 -20.85 -24.35 -5.07
N ALA A 453 -20.48 -25.17 -6.07
CA ALA A 453 -21.42 -25.94 -6.87
C ALA A 453 -22.10 -27.09 -6.11
N SER A 454 -21.47 -27.60 -5.04
CA SER A 454 -22.05 -28.65 -4.20
C SER A 454 -23.04 -28.08 -3.19
N PRO A 455 -24.05 -28.85 -2.74
CA PRO A 455 -24.93 -28.44 -1.64
C PRO A 455 -24.14 -27.95 -0.42
N LYS A 456 -24.64 -26.90 0.27
CA LYS A 456 -24.02 -26.39 1.50
C LYS A 456 -24.04 -27.48 2.57
N ALA A 457 -22.85 -27.86 3.04
CA ALA A 457 -22.72 -28.84 4.10
C ALA A 457 -23.33 -28.31 5.41
N ALA A 458 -23.74 -29.22 6.29
CA ALA A 458 -24.06 -28.85 7.67
C ALA A 458 -22.78 -28.44 8.41
N SER A 459 -22.93 -27.73 9.53
CA SER A 459 -21.80 -27.42 10.42
C SER A 459 -21.13 -28.70 10.89
N SER A 460 -19.79 -28.71 10.91
CA SER A 460 -18.98 -29.77 11.50
C SER A 460 -18.99 -29.73 13.03
N ARG A 461 -19.42 -28.60 13.62
CA ARG A 461 -19.56 -28.38 15.06
C ARG A 461 -21.04 -28.50 15.48
N PRO A 462 -21.39 -29.35 16.46
CA PRO A 462 -22.76 -29.49 16.96
C PRO A 462 -23.33 -28.14 17.45
N GLY A 463 -24.55 -27.81 17.02
CA GLY A 463 -25.25 -26.59 17.43
C GLY A 463 -24.82 -25.30 16.70
N TRP A 464 -23.72 -25.33 15.95
CA TRP A 464 -23.23 -24.19 15.18
C TRP A 464 -23.92 -24.11 13.81
N LEU A 465 -24.02 -22.89 13.27
CA LEU A 465 -24.57 -22.58 11.95
C LEU A 465 -23.46 -22.56 10.89
N ARG A 466 -23.74 -22.97 9.65
CA ARG A 466 -22.79 -22.94 8.53
C ARG A 466 -23.21 -21.92 7.48
N GLY A 467 -22.26 -21.08 7.06
CA GLY A 467 -22.48 -20.07 6.02
C GLY A 467 -21.45 -20.12 4.90
N ARG A 468 -21.86 -19.63 3.73
CA ARG A 468 -21.04 -19.41 2.53
C ARG A 468 -21.18 -17.97 2.06
N GLY A 469 -20.07 -17.28 1.94
CA GLY A 469 -20.01 -15.91 1.46
C GLY A 469 -19.09 -15.79 0.26
N VAL A 470 -19.47 -14.92 -0.68
CA VAL A 470 -18.61 -14.52 -1.80
C VAL A 470 -18.41 -13.02 -1.76
N ALA A 471 -17.20 -12.58 -2.09
CA ALA A 471 -16.91 -11.18 -2.39
C ALA A 471 -15.81 -11.03 -3.44
N CYS A 472 -15.83 -9.89 -4.12
CA CYS A 472 -14.86 -9.50 -5.13
C CYS A 472 -14.00 -8.32 -4.67
N GLY A 473 -12.75 -8.31 -5.10
CA GLY A 473 -11.81 -7.24 -4.82
C GLY A 473 -11.03 -6.86 -6.06
N LEU A 474 -10.63 -5.60 -6.09
CA LEU A 474 -9.84 -4.99 -7.15
C LEU A 474 -8.65 -4.28 -6.52
N TRP A 475 -7.49 -4.37 -7.16
CA TRP A 475 -6.44 -3.39 -6.96
C TRP A 475 -5.94 -2.84 -8.29
N GLY A 476 -5.72 -1.53 -8.35
CA GLY A 476 -5.46 -0.81 -9.60
C GLY A 476 -4.16 -1.18 -10.31
N GLY A 477 -3.21 -1.81 -9.60
CA GLY A 477 -1.89 -2.16 -10.14
C GLY A 477 -1.05 -0.91 -10.42
N GLY A 478 -0.23 -0.52 -9.46
CA GLY A 478 0.64 0.65 -9.55
C GLY A 478 1.69 0.52 -10.65
N VAL A 479 2.13 1.67 -11.14
CA VAL A 479 3.22 1.81 -12.11
C VAL A 479 4.15 2.91 -11.61
N GLY A 480 5.40 2.88 -12.05
CA GLY A 480 6.18 4.11 -12.11
C GLY A 480 7.65 3.85 -12.37
N THR A 481 8.45 4.86 -12.04
CA THR A 481 9.87 4.87 -12.38
C THR A 481 10.63 3.73 -11.72
N SER A 482 11.23 2.88 -12.56
CA SER A 482 12.02 1.72 -12.14
C SER A 482 13.19 1.53 -13.11
N MET A 483 14.37 1.25 -12.58
CA MET A 483 15.59 1.06 -13.38
C MET A 483 16.41 -0.11 -12.82
N ALA A 484 17.04 -0.85 -13.72
CA ALA A 484 17.93 -1.95 -13.41
C ALA A 484 19.12 -2.02 -14.37
N HIS A 485 20.24 -2.54 -13.86
CA HIS A 485 21.37 -2.97 -14.69
C HIS A 485 21.53 -4.48 -14.61
N VAL A 486 22.03 -5.08 -15.70
CA VAL A 486 22.41 -6.50 -15.76
C VAL A 486 23.86 -6.58 -16.21
N ASN A 487 24.75 -6.89 -15.28
CA ASN A 487 26.18 -7.04 -15.53
C ASN A 487 26.49 -8.49 -15.87
N ILE A 488 27.15 -8.73 -17.01
CA ILE A 488 27.54 -10.08 -17.44
C ILE A 488 28.96 -10.38 -16.97
N GLY A 489 29.11 -11.47 -16.23
CA GLY A 489 30.38 -11.98 -15.77
C GLY A 489 31.15 -12.70 -16.88
N GLU A 490 32.48 -12.74 -16.74
CA GLU A 490 33.37 -13.46 -17.67
C GLU A 490 33.13 -14.97 -17.67
N ASP A 491 32.52 -15.53 -16.62
CA ASP A 491 32.10 -16.93 -16.54
C ASP A 491 30.71 -17.19 -17.17
N GLY A 492 30.06 -16.14 -17.68
CA GLY A 492 28.71 -16.19 -18.25
C GLY A 492 27.59 -16.10 -17.21
N SER A 493 27.91 -15.78 -15.96
CA SER A 493 26.90 -15.41 -14.95
C SER A 493 26.35 -14.01 -15.17
N ALA A 494 25.24 -13.69 -14.50
CA ALA A 494 24.64 -12.36 -14.53
C ALA A 494 24.44 -11.81 -13.11
N VAL A 495 24.65 -10.50 -12.96
CA VAL A 495 24.36 -9.77 -11.72
C VAL A 495 23.37 -8.66 -12.02
N ILE A 496 22.18 -8.75 -11.43
CA ILE A 496 21.17 -7.69 -11.46
C ILE A 496 21.54 -6.65 -10.39
N VAL A 497 21.59 -5.38 -10.76
CA VAL A 497 21.74 -4.26 -9.82
C VAL A 497 20.45 -3.45 -9.84
N THR A 498 19.81 -3.31 -8.68
CA THR A 498 18.56 -2.54 -8.53
C THR A 498 18.51 -1.79 -7.22
N GLY A 499 17.89 -0.60 -7.21
CA GLY A 499 17.62 0.14 -5.99
C GLY A 499 16.27 -0.15 -5.33
N ALA A 500 15.46 -1.02 -5.94
CA ALA A 500 14.19 -1.45 -5.36
C ALA A 500 14.41 -2.36 -4.14
N VAL A 501 13.59 -2.19 -3.10
CA VAL A 501 13.66 -2.99 -1.87
C VAL A 501 12.83 -4.26 -2.01
N ASP A 502 13.32 -5.40 -1.52
CA ASP A 502 12.53 -6.64 -1.53
C ASP A 502 11.67 -6.79 -0.27
N LEU A 503 10.35 -6.98 -0.43
CA LEU A 503 9.41 -7.26 0.65
C LEU A 503 8.83 -8.69 0.61
N ALA A 504 8.86 -9.34 -0.55
CA ALA A 504 7.99 -10.48 -0.86
C ALA A 504 8.73 -11.67 -1.50
N GLY A 505 10.02 -11.54 -1.77
CA GLY A 505 10.82 -12.46 -2.60
C GLY A 505 10.95 -11.98 -4.05
N THR A 506 10.82 -10.67 -4.30
CA THR A 506 10.93 -10.08 -5.65
C THR A 506 12.31 -10.31 -6.25
N ARG A 507 13.36 -10.46 -5.43
CA ARG A 507 14.71 -10.85 -5.87
C ARG A 507 14.69 -12.12 -6.71
N THR A 508 13.94 -13.13 -6.25
CA THR A 508 13.81 -14.42 -6.93
C THR A 508 13.09 -14.27 -8.27
N THR A 509 11.99 -13.51 -8.28
CA THR A 509 11.23 -13.21 -9.51
C THR A 509 12.07 -12.46 -10.54
N MET A 510 12.85 -11.45 -10.12
CA MET A 510 13.73 -10.70 -11.03
C MET A 510 14.83 -11.60 -11.60
N ALA A 511 15.39 -12.49 -10.77
CA ALA A 511 16.39 -13.45 -11.23
C ALA A 511 15.81 -14.45 -12.24
N GLN A 512 14.57 -14.91 -12.07
CA GLN A 512 13.88 -15.76 -13.07
C GLN A 512 13.69 -15.04 -14.40
N ILE A 513 13.30 -13.76 -14.38
CA ILE A 513 13.14 -12.94 -15.60
C ILE A 513 14.48 -12.80 -16.34
N ALA A 514 15.56 -12.45 -15.63
CA ALA A 514 16.87 -12.33 -16.26
C ALA A 514 17.40 -13.69 -16.77
N ALA A 515 17.21 -14.76 -16.01
CA ALA A 515 17.62 -16.11 -16.39
C ALA A 515 16.89 -16.60 -17.66
N GLU A 516 15.59 -16.31 -17.78
CA GLU A 516 14.81 -16.63 -18.98
C GLU A 516 15.33 -15.86 -20.19
N GLU A 517 15.50 -14.54 -20.08
CA GLU A 517 15.92 -13.71 -21.22
C GLU A 517 17.37 -13.96 -21.66
N LEU A 518 18.24 -14.23 -20.69
CA LEU A 518 19.62 -14.64 -20.94
C LEU A 518 19.74 -16.14 -21.20
N GLN A 519 18.67 -16.93 -21.11
CA GLN A 519 18.70 -18.39 -21.32
C GLN A 519 19.86 -19.10 -20.60
N ILE A 520 20.11 -18.70 -19.35
CA ILE A 520 21.12 -19.29 -18.46
C ILE A 520 20.46 -19.96 -17.26
N PRO A 521 21.14 -20.92 -16.59
CA PRO A 521 20.63 -21.49 -15.34
C PRO A 521 20.31 -20.41 -14.30
N PHE A 522 19.19 -20.57 -13.59
CA PHE A 522 18.74 -19.65 -12.55
C PHE A 522 19.81 -19.39 -11.48
N GLU A 523 20.59 -20.42 -11.13
CA GLU A 523 21.66 -20.38 -10.13
C GLU A 523 22.85 -19.51 -10.56
N ARG A 524 22.92 -19.12 -11.84
CA ARG A 524 23.94 -18.20 -12.37
C ARG A 524 23.50 -16.74 -12.36
N VAL A 525 22.33 -16.43 -11.80
CA VAL A 525 21.84 -15.06 -11.65
C VAL A 525 21.88 -14.64 -10.19
N ASN A 526 22.67 -13.61 -9.90
CA ASN A 526 22.71 -12.95 -8.61
C ASN A 526 22.00 -11.59 -8.68
N ILE A 527 21.56 -11.09 -7.53
CA ILE A 527 20.97 -9.76 -7.42
C ILE A 527 21.59 -9.00 -6.26
N VAL A 528 21.90 -7.73 -6.51
CA VAL A 528 22.50 -6.80 -5.55
C VAL A 528 21.57 -5.60 -5.41
N GLN A 529 21.32 -5.24 -4.15
CA GLN A 529 20.58 -4.03 -3.76
C GLN A 529 21.53 -3.08 -3.05
N PRO A 530 22.23 -2.20 -3.78
CA PRO A 530 23.15 -1.27 -3.16
C PRO A 530 22.41 -0.03 -2.63
N ASP A 531 23.16 0.84 -1.98
CA ASP A 531 22.64 2.09 -1.42
C ASP A 531 22.39 3.17 -2.48
N THR A 532 21.76 4.26 -2.08
CA THR A 532 21.33 5.35 -2.99
C THR A 532 22.43 6.06 -3.77
N ASP A 533 23.72 5.92 -3.40
CA ASP A 533 24.83 6.52 -4.16
C ASP A 533 25.21 5.69 -5.40
N THR A 534 24.90 4.39 -5.39
CA THR A 534 25.35 3.45 -6.43
C THR A 534 24.21 2.66 -7.09
N ALA A 535 23.02 2.65 -6.48
CA ALA A 535 21.85 1.99 -7.03
C ALA A 535 21.20 2.79 -8.17
N PRO A 536 20.67 2.12 -9.20
CA PRO A 536 19.77 2.76 -10.15
C PRO A 536 18.46 3.15 -9.46
N PHE A 537 17.89 4.29 -9.87
CA PHE A 537 16.72 4.87 -9.21
C PHE A 537 15.48 3.97 -9.35
N ASN A 538 14.73 3.85 -8.26
CA ASN A 538 13.46 3.15 -8.22
C ASN A 538 12.51 3.87 -7.23
N ASN A 539 11.24 4.04 -7.60
CA ASN A 539 10.20 4.43 -6.65
C ASN A 539 10.04 3.34 -5.56
N PRO A 540 9.41 3.68 -4.42
CA PRO A 540 9.18 2.73 -3.33
C PRO A 540 8.44 1.46 -3.77
N THR A 541 8.70 0.37 -3.05
CA THR A 541 7.96 -0.88 -3.20
C THR A 541 6.60 -0.76 -2.54
N GLY A 542 5.56 -0.56 -3.34
CA GLY A 542 4.16 -0.45 -2.94
C GLY A 542 3.25 -0.51 -4.17
N GLY A 543 1.93 -0.52 -3.99
CA GLY A 543 1.00 -0.54 -5.12
C GLY A 543 1.09 -1.79 -6.01
N SER A 544 1.72 -2.87 -5.53
CA SER A 544 1.91 -4.15 -6.24
C SER A 544 2.65 -4.01 -7.57
N ARG A 545 3.50 -2.99 -7.71
CA ARG A 545 4.14 -2.62 -8.97
C ARG A 545 5.43 -3.35 -9.29
N ILE A 546 6.10 -3.97 -8.32
CA ILE A 546 7.51 -4.36 -8.50
C ILE A 546 7.68 -5.42 -9.59
N THR A 547 6.93 -6.53 -9.57
CA THR A 547 7.01 -7.53 -10.64
C THR A 547 6.66 -6.93 -12.01
N TYR A 548 5.79 -5.92 -12.03
CA TYR A 548 5.36 -5.25 -13.25
C TYR A 548 6.41 -4.27 -13.78
N SER A 549 6.69 -3.19 -13.05
CA SER A 549 7.61 -2.13 -13.47
C SER A 549 9.08 -2.54 -13.39
N LEU A 550 9.55 -3.06 -12.24
CA LEU A 550 10.94 -3.50 -12.12
C LEU A 550 11.19 -4.76 -12.95
N GLY A 551 10.23 -5.68 -13.02
CA GLY A 551 10.35 -6.86 -13.90
C GLY A 551 10.54 -6.46 -15.36
N THR A 552 9.79 -5.45 -15.83
CA THR A 552 10.00 -4.87 -17.17
C THR A 552 11.37 -4.22 -17.32
N ALA A 553 11.88 -3.51 -16.31
CA ALA A 553 13.22 -2.92 -16.34
C ALA A 553 14.31 -4.01 -16.42
N VAL A 554 14.19 -5.09 -15.65
CA VAL A 554 15.12 -6.24 -15.70
C VAL A 554 15.05 -6.97 -17.03
N TYR A 555 13.84 -7.17 -17.57
CA TYR A 555 13.63 -7.75 -18.90
C TYR A 555 14.34 -6.91 -19.98
N ARG A 556 14.12 -5.59 -20.00
CA ARG A 556 14.77 -4.65 -20.93
C ARG A 556 16.30 -4.66 -20.78
N ALA A 557 16.80 -4.64 -19.54
CA ALA A 557 18.23 -4.71 -19.27
C ALA A 557 18.85 -6.03 -19.77
N SER A 558 18.14 -7.14 -19.63
CA SER A 558 18.60 -8.46 -20.10
C SER A 558 18.64 -8.53 -21.63
N ILE A 559 17.64 -7.97 -22.31
CA ILE A 559 17.63 -7.85 -23.78
C ILE A 559 18.76 -6.96 -24.28
N ASP A 560 19.02 -5.83 -23.63
CA ASP A 560 20.11 -4.93 -23.98
C ASP A 560 21.48 -5.63 -23.82
N ALA A 561 21.70 -6.35 -22.71
CA ALA A 561 22.89 -7.17 -22.52
C ALA A 561 23.05 -8.25 -23.62
N ARG A 562 21.97 -8.98 -23.94
CA ARG A 562 21.95 -9.98 -25.02
C ARG A 562 22.27 -9.38 -26.38
N THR A 563 21.77 -8.18 -26.66
CA THR A 563 22.03 -7.46 -27.91
C THR A 563 23.50 -7.08 -28.04
N LYS A 564 24.11 -6.57 -26.96
CA LYS A 564 25.54 -6.26 -26.90
C LYS A 564 26.41 -7.51 -27.05
N LEU A 565 26.01 -8.62 -26.42
CA LEU A 565 26.68 -9.92 -26.59
C LEU A 565 26.59 -10.42 -28.04
N LYS A 566 25.41 -10.32 -28.67
CA LYS A 566 25.22 -10.72 -30.07
C LYS A 566 26.12 -9.91 -31.02
N GLN A 567 26.22 -8.60 -30.80
CA GLN A 567 27.12 -7.72 -31.56
C GLN A 567 28.59 -8.13 -31.38
N ARG A 568 29.00 -8.47 -30.17
CA ARG A 568 30.37 -8.92 -29.89
C ARG A 568 30.66 -10.31 -30.46
N ALA A 569 29.69 -11.22 -30.39
CA ALA A 569 29.78 -12.53 -31.02
C ALA A 569 29.97 -12.40 -32.54
N SER A 570 29.24 -11.48 -33.19
CA SER A 570 29.38 -11.25 -34.63
C SER A 570 30.78 -10.79 -35.03
N GLN A 571 31.42 -9.95 -34.21
CA GLN A 571 32.82 -9.54 -34.42
C GLN A 571 33.79 -10.73 -34.29
N GLN A 572 33.56 -11.63 -33.32
CA GLN A 572 34.38 -12.83 -33.15
C GLN A 572 34.21 -13.81 -34.32
N PHE A 573 32.98 -13.99 -34.80
CA PHE A 573 32.67 -14.79 -35.99
C PHE A 573 33.04 -14.10 -37.31
N ARG A 574 33.30 -12.79 -37.28
CA ARG A 574 33.55 -11.94 -38.46
C ARG A 574 32.39 -11.97 -39.46
N CYS A 575 31.15 -11.91 -38.95
CA CYS A 575 29.92 -11.88 -39.73
C CYS A 575 29.03 -10.68 -39.34
N PRO A 576 28.03 -10.33 -40.18
CA PRO A 576 26.96 -9.43 -39.79
C PRO A 576 26.21 -9.93 -38.54
N ALA A 577 25.73 -9.01 -37.71
CA ALA A 577 25.07 -9.37 -36.45
C ALA A 577 23.71 -10.07 -36.65
N ASP A 578 23.00 -9.79 -37.74
CA ASP A 578 21.74 -10.43 -38.11
C ASP A 578 21.89 -11.89 -38.58
N GLU A 579 23.12 -12.31 -38.93
CA GLU A 579 23.48 -13.71 -39.20
C GLU A 579 23.78 -14.52 -37.93
N VAL A 580 23.94 -13.87 -36.77
CA VAL A 580 24.19 -14.55 -35.50
C VAL A 580 22.86 -14.96 -34.88
N ASP A 581 22.64 -16.26 -34.74
CA ASP A 581 21.52 -16.79 -33.97
C ASP A 581 21.93 -17.00 -32.52
N TYR A 582 20.94 -16.98 -31.63
CA TYR A 582 21.12 -17.11 -30.19
C TYR A 582 20.08 -18.05 -29.61
N ARG A 583 20.53 -19.04 -28.84
CA ARG A 583 19.67 -19.94 -28.08
C ARG A 583 20.46 -20.65 -26.99
N ASP A 584 19.80 -20.94 -25.86
CA ASP A 584 20.32 -21.74 -24.75
C ASP A 584 21.67 -21.22 -24.22
N GLY A 585 21.84 -19.89 -24.19
CA GLY A 585 23.06 -19.24 -23.71
C GLY A 585 24.24 -19.27 -24.69
N GLU A 586 24.00 -19.66 -25.95
CA GLU A 586 25.02 -19.81 -26.99
C GLU A 586 24.69 -19.00 -28.25
N PHE A 587 25.74 -18.49 -28.89
CA PHE A 587 25.70 -17.78 -30.17
C PHE A 587 26.35 -18.63 -31.26
N TRP A 588 25.80 -18.63 -32.47
CA TRP A 588 26.40 -19.26 -33.65
C TRP A 588 26.04 -18.50 -34.94
N VAL A 589 26.80 -18.70 -36.00
CA VAL A 589 26.45 -18.16 -37.34
C VAL A 589 25.40 -19.07 -37.97
N ARG A 590 24.26 -18.54 -38.42
CA ARG A 590 23.14 -19.34 -38.96
C ARG A 590 23.56 -20.34 -40.05
N SER A 591 24.52 -19.96 -40.89
CA SER A 591 25.07 -20.80 -41.97
C SER A 591 26.01 -21.90 -41.49
N ASP A 592 26.58 -21.78 -40.29
CA ASP A 592 27.46 -22.78 -39.67
C ASP A 592 27.16 -22.92 -38.16
N PRO A 593 26.15 -23.75 -37.80
CA PRO A 593 25.78 -23.98 -36.40
C PRO A 593 26.78 -24.85 -35.62
N SER A 594 27.86 -25.33 -36.26
CA SER A 594 28.85 -26.21 -35.61
C SER A 594 29.81 -25.46 -34.69
N VAL A 595 30.03 -24.16 -34.93
CA VAL A 595 30.88 -23.30 -34.09
C VAL A 595 30.00 -22.45 -33.20
N ARG A 596 30.14 -22.65 -31.89
CA ARG A 596 29.32 -21.97 -30.88
C ARG A 596 30.18 -21.21 -29.87
N LEU A 597 29.66 -20.07 -29.44
CA LEU A 597 30.24 -19.28 -28.36
C LEU A 597 29.22 -19.11 -27.24
N THR A 598 29.57 -19.54 -26.04
CA THR A 598 28.79 -19.26 -24.82
C THR A 598 28.86 -17.78 -24.46
N ILE A 599 27.88 -17.29 -23.68
CA ILE A 599 27.93 -15.92 -23.11
C ILE A 599 29.29 -15.60 -22.48
N GLY A 600 29.86 -16.51 -21.69
CA GLY A 600 31.16 -16.30 -21.04
C GLY A 600 32.33 -16.20 -22.02
N GLN A 601 32.35 -17.00 -23.09
CA GLN A 601 33.36 -16.86 -24.16
C GLN A 601 33.24 -15.51 -24.87
N VAL A 602 32.01 -15.05 -25.12
CA VAL A 602 31.77 -13.74 -25.73
C VAL A 602 32.18 -12.60 -24.79
N ALA A 603 31.84 -12.69 -23.51
CA ALA A 603 32.17 -11.67 -22.50
C ALA A 603 33.69 -11.52 -22.32
N ARG A 604 34.43 -12.63 -22.24
CA ARG A 604 35.89 -12.63 -22.04
C ARG A 604 36.70 -11.97 -23.14
N SER A 605 36.17 -11.84 -24.35
CA SER A 605 36.93 -11.20 -25.44
C SER A 605 37.15 -9.70 -25.19
N ALA A 606 36.45 -9.09 -24.22
CA ALA A 606 36.57 -7.68 -23.84
C ALA A 606 38.02 -7.25 -23.60
N ALA A 607 38.82 -8.08 -22.92
CA ALA A 607 40.21 -7.77 -22.58
C ALA A 607 41.13 -7.71 -23.81
N GLY A 608 40.75 -8.37 -24.91
CA GLY A 608 41.52 -8.41 -26.16
C GLY A 608 41.01 -7.47 -27.26
N SER A 609 39.72 -7.08 -27.21
CA SER A 609 39.08 -6.25 -28.25
C SER A 609 38.92 -4.77 -27.90
N GLY A 610 39.07 -4.39 -26.62
CA GLY A 610 38.90 -3.02 -26.15
C GLY A 610 37.45 -2.60 -25.91
N ASP A 611 36.48 -3.51 -26.06
CA ASP A 611 35.05 -3.22 -25.99
C ASP A 611 34.49 -3.09 -24.55
N GLY A 612 35.32 -3.29 -23.52
CA GLY A 612 34.92 -3.16 -22.10
C GLY A 612 33.90 -4.20 -21.60
N PRO A 613 33.45 -4.08 -20.34
CA PRO A 613 32.47 -4.99 -19.74
C PRO A 613 31.09 -4.87 -20.39
N VAL A 614 30.33 -5.97 -20.41
CA VAL A 614 28.95 -5.96 -20.90
C VAL A 614 28.00 -5.64 -19.75
N VAL A 615 27.38 -4.46 -19.84
CA VAL A 615 26.33 -4.00 -18.92
C VAL A 615 25.09 -3.69 -19.73
N GLY A 616 24.01 -4.41 -19.45
CA GLY A 616 22.67 -4.11 -19.95
C GLY A 616 21.97 -3.09 -19.05
N THR A 617 21.21 -2.17 -19.64
CA THR A 617 20.44 -1.16 -18.90
C THR A 617 18.98 -1.22 -19.33
N GLY A 618 18.08 -1.14 -18.36
CA GLY A 618 16.65 -1.09 -18.60
C GLY A 618 15.97 -0.11 -17.65
N GLU A 619 15.06 0.67 -18.22
CA GLU A 619 14.29 1.66 -17.50
C GLU A 619 12.81 1.58 -17.89
N VAL A 620 11.96 2.02 -16.97
CA VAL A 620 10.52 2.12 -17.13
C VAL A 620 10.08 3.40 -16.44
N THR A 621 9.48 4.31 -17.19
CA THR A 621 8.82 5.52 -16.66
C THR A 621 7.31 5.44 -16.82
N HIS A 622 6.84 4.83 -17.93
CA HIS A 622 5.43 4.67 -18.25
C HIS A 622 5.13 3.22 -18.67
N LEU A 623 4.03 2.69 -18.14
CA LEU A 623 3.34 1.47 -18.59
C LEU A 623 1.85 1.72 -18.45
N LEU A 624 1.04 1.04 -19.25
CA LEU A 624 -0.39 0.93 -18.95
C LEU A 624 -0.55 0.24 -17.59
N ARG A 625 -1.48 0.73 -16.76
CA ARG A 625 -1.78 0.04 -15.50
C ARG A 625 -2.32 -1.35 -15.78
N ALA A 626 -1.97 -2.30 -14.94
CA ALA A 626 -2.43 -3.67 -15.03
C ALA A 626 -3.26 -4.02 -13.78
N PRO A 627 -4.52 -3.55 -13.71
CA PRO A 627 -5.39 -3.86 -12.58
C PRO A 627 -5.61 -5.37 -12.47
N ALA A 628 -5.73 -5.85 -11.24
CA ALA A 628 -5.92 -7.25 -10.92
C ALA A 628 -7.14 -7.42 -10.02
N PHE A 629 -7.85 -8.53 -10.22
CA PHE A 629 -9.10 -8.84 -9.54
C PHE A 629 -8.97 -10.16 -8.79
N ALA A 630 -9.69 -10.26 -7.67
CA ALA A 630 -9.86 -11.52 -6.96
C ALA A 630 -11.32 -11.73 -6.59
N THR A 631 -11.76 -12.97 -6.63
CA THR A 631 -13.05 -13.41 -6.08
C THR A 631 -12.75 -14.46 -5.03
N GLN A 632 -13.28 -14.26 -3.83
CA GLN A 632 -13.10 -15.19 -2.71
C GLN A 632 -14.42 -15.80 -2.30
N LEU A 633 -14.38 -17.12 -2.10
CA LEU A 633 -15.44 -17.91 -1.47
C LEU A 633 -14.96 -18.30 -0.08
N VAL A 634 -15.75 -17.95 0.93
CA VAL A 634 -15.44 -18.21 2.34
C VAL A 634 -16.55 -19.07 2.93
N GLU A 635 -16.16 -20.10 3.67
CA GLU A 635 -17.05 -20.83 4.56
C GLU A 635 -16.76 -20.45 6.01
N VAL A 636 -17.82 -20.26 6.80
CA VAL A 636 -17.74 -20.00 8.23
C VAL A 636 -18.65 -20.93 9.02
N GLU A 637 -18.27 -21.19 10.27
CA GLU A 637 -19.15 -21.74 11.28
C GLU A 637 -19.37 -20.69 12.37
N VAL A 638 -20.63 -20.50 12.79
CA VAL A 638 -21.03 -19.51 13.79
C VAL A 638 -21.71 -20.18 14.96
N ASP A 639 -21.25 -19.90 16.17
CA ASP A 639 -21.93 -20.28 17.40
C ASP A 639 -23.09 -19.31 17.68
N PRO A 640 -24.36 -19.76 17.61
CA PRO A 640 -25.49 -18.88 17.85
C PRO A 640 -25.66 -18.46 19.32
N GLU A 641 -24.97 -19.12 20.26
CA GLU A 641 -25.03 -18.77 21.69
C GLU A 641 -23.98 -17.72 22.08
N THR A 642 -22.79 -17.80 21.49
CA THR A 642 -21.65 -16.91 21.84
C THR A 642 -21.32 -15.88 20.77
N GLY A 643 -21.86 -16.02 19.55
CA GLY A 643 -21.49 -15.20 18.40
C GLY A 643 -20.07 -15.45 17.89
N ALA A 644 -19.39 -16.52 18.37
CA ALA A 644 -18.07 -16.89 17.89
C ALA A 644 -18.13 -17.31 16.43
N VAL A 645 -17.20 -16.79 15.63
CA VAL A 645 -17.09 -17.10 14.19
C VAL A 645 -15.77 -17.82 13.94
N GLN A 646 -15.83 -18.95 13.27
CA GLN A 646 -14.66 -19.67 12.76
C GLN A 646 -14.68 -19.64 11.23
N VAL A 647 -13.62 -19.13 10.61
CA VAL A 647 -13.37 -19.40 9.19
C VAL A 647 -12.80 -20.81 9.06
N VAL A 648 -13.40 -21.62 8.20
CA VAL A 648 -13.08 -23.06 8.08
C VAL A 648 -12.52 -23.42 6.70
N ASN A 649 -12.83 -22.65 5.67
CA ASN A 649 -12.29 -22.86 4.33
C ASN A 649 -12.34 -21.55 3.53
N VAL A 650 -11.32 -21.31 2.71
CA VAL A 650 -11.27 -20.19 1.77
C VAL A 650 -10.79 -20.69 0.41
N VAL A 651 -11.50 -20.31 -0.66
CA VAL A 651 -11.05 -20.45 -2.04
C VAL A 651 -10.85 -19.05 -2.60
N ALA A 652 -9.63 -18.72 -3.00
CA ALA A 652 -9.26 -17.42 -3.54
C ALA A 652 -8.84 -17.55 -5.00
N ALA A 653 -9.73 -17.16 -5.92
CA ALA A 653 -9.44 -17.05 -7.33
C ALA A 653 -8.95 -15.65 -7.65
N GLN A 654 -7.76 -15.51 -8.24
CA GLN A 654 -7.17 -14.20 -8.54
C GLN A 654 -6.55 -14.17 -9.93
N ASP A 655 -6.82 -13.08 -10.65
CA ASP A 655 -6.10 -12.73 -11.87
C ASP A 655 -4.67 -12.32 -11.51
N VAL A 656 -3.70 -13.18 -11.86
CA VAL A 656 -2.27 -12.96 -11.62
C VAL A 656 -1.53 -12.54 -12.89
N GLY A 657 -2.23 -12.37 -14.01
CA GLY A 657 -1.61 -12.24 -15.33
C GLY A 657 -0.84 -13.50 -15.70
N ARG A 658 0.47 -13.47 -15.50
CA ARG A 658 1.37 -14.62 -15.62
C ARG A 658 2.09 -14.85 -14.30
N ALA A 659 1.96 -16.05 -13.74
CA ALA A 659 2.66 -16.44 -12.53
C ALA A 659 4.14 -16.73 -12.84
N ILE A 660 5.02 -15.78 -12.58
CA ILE A 660 6.48 -16.00 -12.71
C ILE A 660 6.94 -17.12 -11.77
N ASN A 661 6.46 -17.09 -10.53
CA ASN A 661 6.68 -18.12 -9.52
C ASN A 661 5.35 -18.43 -8.83
N PRO A 662 4.67 -19.55 -9.19
CA PRO A 662 3.39 -19.91 -8.63
C PRO A 662 3.39 -20.01 -7.09
N THR A 663 4.45 -20.55 -6.49
CA THR A 663 4.59 -20.66 -5.02
C THR A 663 4.62 -19.28 -4.36
N ALA A 664 5.30 -18.30 -4.97
CA ALA A 664 5.34 -16.95 -4.45
C ALA A 664 3.98 -16.25 -4.57
N CYS A 665 3.26 -16.45 -5.68
CA CYS A 665 1.90 -15.94 -5.87
C CYS A 665 0.94 -16.49 -4.80
N GLU A 666 0.94 -17.80 -4.59
CA GLU A 666 0.13 -18.46 -3.56
C GLU A 666 0.44 -17.92 -2.16
N GLY A 667 1.72 -17.79 -1.80
CA GLY A 667 2.11 -17.24 -0.51
C GLY A 667 1.65 -15.78 -0.29
N GLN A 668 1.63 -14.97 -1.36
CA GLN A 668 1.07 -13.62 -1.30
C GLN A 668 -0.46 -13.63 -1.11
N ILE A 669 -1.16 -14.51 -1.82
CA ILE A 669 -2.62 -14.69 -1.71
C ILE A 669 -2.99 -15.13 -0.30
N GLN A 670 -2.36 -16.20 0.20
CA GLN A 670 -2.56 -16.71 1.55
C GLN A 670 -2.30 -15.65 2.61
N GLY A 671 -1.18 -14.93 2.53
CA GLY A 671 -0.86 -13.87 3.48
C GLY A 671 -1.89 -12.72 3.46
N GLY A 672 -2.42 -12.35 2.29
CA GLY A 672 -3.44 -11.30 2.17
C GLY A 672 -4.78 -11.74 2.74
N VAL A 673 -5.18 -13.00 2.50
CA VAL A 673 -6.38 -13.60 3.06
C VAL A 673 -6.28 -13.67 4.59
N VAL A 674 -5.16 -14.14 5.18
CA VAL A 674 -5.03 -14.19 6.64
C VAL A 674 -5.14 -12.81 7.28
N GLN A 675 -4.51 -11.79 6.69
CA GLN A 675 -4.66 -10.40 7.14
C GLN A 675 -6.11 -9.92 7.06
N GLY A 676 -6.81 -10.24 5.97
CA GLY A 676 -8.22 -9.90 5.80
C GLY A 676 -9.15 -10.62 6.79
N ILE A 677 -8.83 -11.87 7.19
CA ILE A 677 -9.55 -12.60 8.24
C ILE A 677 -9.36 -11.89 9.59
N GLY A 678 -8.13 -11.47 9.92
CA GLY A 678 -7.85 -10.69 11.11
C GLY A 678 -8.68 -9.42 11.18
N TRP A 679 -8.69 -8.64 10.10
CA TRP A 679 -9.52 -7.44 9.99
C TRP A 679 -11.03 -7.74 10.13
N ALA A 680 -11.49 -8.85 9.55
CA ALA A 680 -12.89 -9.24 9.64
C ALA A 680 -13.32 -9.59 11.07
N LEU A 681 -12.47 -10.27 11.84
CA LEU A 681 -12.90 -10.96 13.07
C LEU A 681 -12.34 -10.38 14.37
N THR A 682 -11.10 -9.87 14.38
CA THR A 682 -10.37 -9.65 15.64
C THR A 682 -9.53 -8.40 15.72
N GLU A 683 -9.08 -7.84 14.59
CA GLU A 683 -8.19 -6.68 14.57
C GLU A 683 -8.99 -5.37 14.57
N GLY A 684 -8.59 -4.46 15.45
CA GLY A 684 -9.19 -3.14 15.60
C GLY A 684 -8.58 -2.38 16.77
N TYR A 685 -8.33 -1.09 16.58
CA TYR A 685 -7.91 -0.20 17.66
C TYR A 685 -9.10 0.17 18.55
N VAL A 686 -8.88 0.15 19.86
CA VAL A 686 -9.88 0.53 20.85
C VAL A 686 -9.42 1.81 21.54
N TYR A 687 -10.17 2.89 21.38
CA TYR A 687 -9.90 4.18 22.01
C TYR A 687 -10.87 4.45 23.17
N ASP A 688 -10.39 5.12 24.22
CA ASP A 688 -11.29 5.75 25.21
C ASP A 688 -11.73 7.15 24.76
N GLU A 689 -12.71 7.74 25.46
CA GLU A 689 -13.26 9.07 25.17
C GLU A 689 -12.21 10.20 25.21
N GLN A 690 -11.06 9.98 25.85
CA GLN A 690 -9.95 10.93 25.90
C GLN A 690 -8.93 10.71 24.77
N GLY A 691 -9.25 9.84 23.81
CA GLY A 691 -8.41 9.55 22.64
C GLY A 691 -7.19 8.68 22.95
N ARG A 692 -7.19 7.93 24.07
CA ARG A 692 -6.08 7.04 24.41
C ARG A 692 -6.33 5.63 23.86
N LEU A 693 -5.32 5.07 23.19
CA LEU A 693 -5.36 3.69 22.71
C LEU A 693 -5.28 2.71 23.90
N ARG A 694 -6.29 1.85 24.04
CA ARG A 694 -6.48 0.91 25.16
C ARG A 694 -5.83 -0.44 24.95
N ASN A 695 -5.60 -0.85 23.71
CA ASN A 695 -4.97 -2.12 23.34
C ASN A 695 -3.62 -1.97 22.59
N PRO A 696 -2.64 -1.18 23.09
CA PRO A 696 -1.35 -0.95 22.41
C PRO A 696 -0.37 -2.13 22.59
N GLY A 697 -0.83 -3.37 22.40
CA GLY A 697 -0.02 -4.58 22.48
C GLY A 697 -0.72 -5.77 21.83
N LEU A 698 0.06 -6.78 21.41
CA LEU A 698 -0.44 -7.93 20.63
C LEU A 698 -1.29 -8.93 21.44
N LEU A 699 -1.46 -8.71 22.74
CA LEU A 699 -2.39 -9.50 23.56
C LEU A 699 -3.84 -9.11 23.26
N ASP A 700 -4.11 -7.80 23.22
CA ASP A 700 -5.45 -7.23 23.06
C ASP A 700 -5.70 -6.71 21.64
N TYR A 701 -4.66 -6.32 20.91
CA TYR A 701 -4.70 -6.20 19.45
C TYR A 701 -4.46 -7.59 18.85
N ARG A 702 -5.55 -8.33 18.63
CA ARG A 702 -5.52 -9.77 18.34
C ARG A 702 -5.30 -10.04 16.85
N MET A 703 -4.03 -10.15 16.47
CA MET A 703 -3.67 -10.68 15.16
C MET A 703 -3.94 -12.19 15.07
N PRO A 704 -4.36 -12.72 13.91
CA PRO A 704 -4.51 -14.15 13.71
C PRO A 704 -3.24 -14.94 14.00
N THR A 705 -3.40 -16.09 14.63
CA THR A 705 -2.36 -17.11 14.82
C THR A 705 -2.50 -18.23 13.80
N ALA A 706 -1.57 -19.19 13.81
CA ALA A 706 -1.66 -20.38 12.97
C ALA A 706 -2.90 -21.25 13.28
N LEU A 707 -3.52 -21.10 14.46
CA LEU A 707 -4.76 -21.81 14.83
C LEU A 707 -6.01 -21.14 14.25
N ASP A 708 -5.90 -19.86 13.89
CA ASP A 708 -7.00 -19.08 13.31
C ASP A 708 -6.99 -19.16 11.77
N ALA A 709 -5.85 -19.49 11.17
CA ALA A 709 -5.68 -19.61 9.72
C ALA A 709 -6.37 -20.88 9.18
N PRO A 710 -7.34 -20.75 8.25
CA PRO A 710 -7.99 -21.90 7.62
C PRO A 710 -7.11 -22.49 6.51
N ASN A 711 -7.59 -23.58 5.90
CA ASN A 711 -7.09 -23.95 4.57
C ASN A 711 -7.46 -22.85 3.56
N ILE A 712 -6.47 -22.37 2.81
CA ILE A 712 -6.64 -21.35 1.77
C ILE A 712 -6.19 -21.95 0.45
N GLU A 713 -7.15 -22.32 -0.38
CA GLU A 713 -6.93 -22.79 -1.74
C GLU A 713 -6.78 -21.59 -2.68
N CYS A 714 -5.69 -21.54 -3.44
CA CYS A 714 -5.43 -20.47 -4.40
C CYS A 714 -5.70 -20.96 -5.83
N VAL A 715 -6.60 -20.30 -6.54
CA VAL A 715 -6.85 -20.52 -7.96
C VAL A 715 -6.18 -19.39 -8.75
N LEU A 716 -5.05 -19.71 -9.38
CA LEU A 716 -4.31 -18.74 -10.19
C LEU A 716 -4.97 -18.61 -11.57
N VAL A 717 -5.70 -17.52 -11.78
CA VAL A 717 -6.31 -17.18 -13.06
C VAL A 717 -5.29 -16.39 -13.88
N GLU A 718 -4.91 -16.90 -15.05
CA GLU A 718 -3.88 -16.28 -15.90
C GLU A 718 -4.52 -15.52 -17.07
N VAL A 719 -4.80 -14.22 -16.88
CA VAL A 719 -5.24 -13.31 -17.96
C VAL A 719 -4.15 -12.27 -18.23
N PRO A 720 -3.30 -12.50 -19.27
CA PRO A 720 -2.12 -11.69 -19.54
C PRO A 720 -2.43 -10.19 -19.61
N ALA A 721 -1.60 -9.39 -18.94
CA ALA A 721 -1.56 -7.95 -19.15
C ALA A 721 -1.10 -7.62 -20.57
N ILE A 722 -1.55 -6.47 -21.09
CA ILE A 722 -1.16 -5.99 -22.43
C ILE A 722 0.31 -5.58 -22.44
N ASP A 723 0.72 -4.83 -21.42
CA ASP A 723 2.08 -4.37 -21.20
C ASP A 723 2.79 -5.24 -20.15
N GLY A 724 4.12 -5.16 -20.09
CA GLY A 724 4.97 -5.89 -19.15
C GLY A 724 5.41 -7.28 -19.65
N PRO A 725 6.52 -7.83 -19.14
CA PRO A 725 7.08 -9.09 -19.64
C PRO A 725 6.12 -10.24 -19.37
N TYR A 726 5.91 -11.10 -20.37
CA TYR A 726 5.07 -12.30 -20.28
C TYR A 726 3.59 -12.05 -19.86
N GLY A 727 3.11 -10.80 -19.87
CA GLY A 727 1.78 -10.44 -19.41
C GLY A 727 1.58 -10.51 -17.89
N VAL A 728 2.64 -10.31 -17.11
CA VAL A 728 2.59 -10.29 -15.63
C VAL A 728 1.70 -9.18 -15.07
N ARG A 729 1.19 -9.38 -13.84
CA ARG A 729 0.49 -8.37 -13.02
C ARG A 729 1.02 -8.33 -11.59
N GLY A 730 0.58 -7.33 -10.84
CA GLY A 730 0.77 -7.29 -9.39
C GLY A 730 -0.16 -8.27 -8.67
N VAL A 731 0.39 -9.08 -7.76
CA VAL A 731 -0.39 -10.09 -6.99
C VAL A 731 -0.61 -9.68 -5.54
N GLY A 732 0.31 -8.89 -4.98
CA GLY A 732 0.46 -8.68 -3.55
C GLY A 732 -0.79 -8.13 -2.86
N GLU A 733 -1.47 -7.13 -3.39
CA GLU A 733 -2.46 -6.38 -2.63
C GLU A 733 -3.91 -6.83 -2.79
N VAL A 734 -4.30 -7.35 -3.96
CA VAL A 734 -5.67 -7.78 -4.26
C VAL A 734 -6.29 -8.72 -3.21
N PRO A 735 -5.57 -9.72 -2.64
CA PRO A 735 -6.21 -10.74 -1.81
C PRO A 735 -6.78 -10.24 -0.50
N ILE A 736 -6.34 -9.10 0.05
CA ILE A 736 -6.90 -8.58 1.31
C ILE A 736 -8.24 -7.85 1.11
N VAL A 737 -8.49 -7.34 -0.11
CA VAL A 737 -9.63 -6.48 -0.43
C VAL A 737 -10.98 -7.18 -0.21
N PRO A 738 -11.25 -8.37 -0.80
CA PRO A 738 -12.57 -8.99 -0.66
C PRO A 738 -12.77 -9.73 0.67
N THR A 739 -11.69 -10.07 1.38
CA THR A 739 -11.78 -11.03 2.50
C THR A 739 -12.73 -10.59 3.61
N PRO A 740 -12.69 -9.35 4.12
CA PRO A 740 -13.59 -8.96 5.20
C PRO A 740 -15.07 -9.05 4.79
N ALA A 741 -15.37 -8.70 3.54
CA ALA A 741 -16.71 -8.79 3.00
C ALA A 741 -17.16 -10.24 2.78
N ALA A 742 -16.28 -11.11 2.25
CA ALA A 742 -16.59 -12.52 2.05
C ALA A 742 -16.89 -13.22 3.38
N VAL A 743 -16.12 -12.92 4.44
CA VAL A 743 -16.39 -13.42 5.80
C VAL A 743 -17.74 -12.88 6.32
N ALA A 744 -18.00 -11.58 6.19
CA ALA A 744 -19.26 -10.98 6.64
C ALA A 744 -20.49 -11.53 5.89
N ASN A 745 -20.37 -11.75 4.57
CA ASN A 745 -21.40 -12.39 3.74
C ASN A 745 -21.63 -13.84 4.16
N ALA A 746 -20.57 -14.58 4.53
CA ALA A 746 -20.72 -15.93 5.05
C ALA A 746 -21.43 -15.95 6.40
N VAL A 747 -21.15 -15.00 7.29
CA VAL A 747 -21.87 -14.85 8.56
C VAL A 747 -23.35 -14.49 8.32
N PHE A 748 -23.64 -13.60 7.36
CA PHE A 748 -25.00 -13.26 6.96
C PHE A 748 -25.78 -14.46 6.42
N ASP A 749 -25.15 -15.29 5.57
CA ASP A 749 -25.76 -16.54 5.08
C ASP A 749 -25.98 -17.58 6.19
N ALA A 750 -25.11 -17.61 7.22
CA ALA A 750 -25.29 -18.50 8.38
C ALA A 750 -26.43 -18.05 9.30
N CYS A 751 -26.53 -16.74 9.56
CA CYS A 751 -27.33 -16.18 10.65
C CYS A 751 -28.59 -15.45 10.19
N ALA A 752 -28.71 -15.14 8.90
CA ALA A 752 -29.69 -14.23 8.29
C ALA A 752 -29.65 -12.76 8.79
N GLY A 753 -28.92 -12.46 9.86
CA GLY A 753 -28.68 -11.11 10.38
C GLY A 753 -27.41 -10.49 9.81
N ARG A 754 -27.50 -9.23 9.36
CA ARG A 754 -26.36 -8.51 8.78
C ARG A 754 -25.63 -7.71 9.86
N VAL A 755 -24.40 -8.12 10.17
CA VAL A 755 -23.48 -7.27 10.94
C VAL A 755 -22.89 -6.22 10.02
N THR A 756 -23.01 -4.94 10.39
CA THR A 756 -22.55 -3.81 9.58
C THR A 756 -21.29 -3.15 10.15
N SER A 757 -20.65 -3.71 11.17
CA SER A 757 -19.44 -3.16 11.78
C SER A 757 -18.38 -4.24 11.97
N LEU A 758 -17.15 -3.96 11.54
CA LEU A 758 -15.98 -4.81 11.79
C LEU A 758 -15.18 -4.27 12.99
N PRO A 759 -14.63 -5.17 13.85
CA PRO A 759 -14.61 -6.63 13.71
C PRO A 759 -15.91 -7.35 14.14
N LEU A 760 -16.19 -8.52 13.53
CA LEU A 760 -17.32 -9.43 13.79
C LEU A 760 -17.15 -10.21 15.11
N SER A 761 -16.98 -9.49 16.23
CA SER A 761 -16.51 -10.04 17.49
C SER A 761 -17.62 -10.35 18.51
N GLY A 762 -18.22 -11.54 18.46
CA GLY A 762 -19.15 -12.02 19.50
C GLY A 762 -20.44 -11.21 19.60
N GLU A 763 -20.47 -10.17 20.45
CA GLU A 763 -21.65 -9.33 20.72
C GLU A 763 -22.34 -8.79 19.45
N PRO A 764 -21.64 -8.20 18.46
CA PRO A 764 -22.29 -7.73 17.22
C PRO A 764 -23.00 -8.85 16.46
N VAL A 765 -22.45 -10.08 16.48
CA VAL A 765 -23.04 -11.25 15.83
C VAL A 765 -24.29 -11.72 16.60
N ILE A 766 -24.23 -11.77 17.93
CA ILE A 766 -25.37 -12.10 18.79
C ILE A 766 -26.51 -11.10 18.58
N LEU A 767 -26.18 -9.79 18.56
CA LEU A 767 -27.17 -8.74 18.34
C LEU A 767 -27.85 -8.90 16.98
N ALA A 768 -27.09 -9.16 15.92
CA ALA A 768 -27.65 -9.41 14.59
C ALA A 768 -28.58 -10.64 14.56
N ILE A 769 -28.20 -11.75 15.21
CA ILE A 769 -29.04 -12.95 15.33
C ILE A 769 -30.35 -12.64 16.07
N ASN A 770 -30.27 -11.89 17.18
CA ASN A 770 -31.44 -11.54 17.99
C ASN A 770 -32.37 -10.56 17.29
N ASP A 771 -31.82 -9.59 16.55
CA ASP A 771 -32.57 -8.65 15.73
C ASP A 771 -33.37 -9.41 14.66
N THR A 772 -32.76 -10.38 13.96
CA THR A 772 -33.47 -11.25 13.01
C THR A 772 -34.60 -12.04 13.66
N LYS A 773 -34.37 -12.63 14.84
CA LYS A 773 -35.41 -13.38 15.58
C LYS A 773 -36.57 -12.49 16.02
N SER A 774 -36.31 -11.23 16.31
CA SER A 774 -37.30 -10.25 16.78
C SER A 774 -37.93 -9.40 15.67
N GLY A 775 -37.47 -9.56 14.42
CA GLY A 775 -37.95 -8.78 13.28
C GLY A 775 -37.50 -7.31 13.27
N VAL A 776 -36.46 -6.97 14.04
CA VAL A 776 -35.88 -5.62 14.08
C VAL A 776 -34.84 -5.50 12.96
N ASP A 777 -35.02 -4.52 12.07
CA ASP A 777 -34.02 -4.21 11.03
C ASP A 777 -33.23 -2.94 11.42
N ARG A 778 -32.04 -3.13 12.02
CA ARG A 778 -31.13 -2.02 12.35
C ARG A 778 -30.28 -1.55 11.18
N SER A 779 -30.32 -2.23 10.04
CA SER A 779 -29.52 -1.84 8.86
C SER A 779 -30.03 -0.56 8.21
N GLN A 780 -31.28 -0.16 8.46
CA GLN A 780 -31.97 0.95 7.81
C GLN A 780 -31.84 2.32 8.50
N MET A 781 -30.96 2.49 9.49
CA MET A 781 -30.85 3.78 10.15
C MET A 781 -30.00 4.79 9.36
N VAL A 782 -30.68 5.88 8.98
CA VAL A 782 -30.20 7.21 8.57
C VAL A 782 -29.93 7.41 7.07
N THR A 783 -30.74 8.28 6.45
CA THR A 783 -30.35 9.00 5.24
C THR A 783 -29.27 10.01 5.62
N PHE A 784 -28.02 9.73 5.29
CA PHE A 784 -26.94 10.70 5.48
C PHE A 784 -27.14 11.88 4.52
N ASN A 785 -27.26 13.08 5.06
CA ASN A 785 -27.35 14.32 4.28
C ASN A 785 -26.53 15.40 4.99
N LEU A 786 -25.25 15.50 4.63
CA LEU A 786 -24.51 16.72 4.88
C LEU A 786 -25.00 17.73 3.85
N GLY A 787 -25.61 18.83 4.33
CA GLY A 787 -25.97 19.94 3.45
C GLY A 787 -24.76 20.44 2.63
N PRO A 788 -24.97 21.27 1.60
CA PRO A 788 -23.90 21.70 0.70
C PRO A 788 -22.75 22.36 1.47
N ILE A 789 -21.52 21.91 1.22
CA ILE A 789 -20.31 22.58 1.71
C ILE A 789 -20.13 23.84 0.87
N SER A 790 -20.26 25.03 1.48
CA SER A 790 -20.09 26.29 0.78
C SER A 790 -18.62 26.53 0.43
N THR A 791 -18.25 26.19 -0.80
CA THR A 791 -17.05 26.75 -1.45
C THR A 791 -17.45 28.13 -1.96
N GLY A 792 -16.84 29.21 -1.48
CA GLY A 792 -17.26 30.60 -1.71
C GLY A 792 -17.16 31.11 -3.16
N SER A 793 -17.59 30.36 -4.17
CA SER A 793 -17.71 30.83 -5.55
C SER A 793 -19.01 31.61 -5.74
N THR A 794 -18.89 32.94 -5.82
CA THR A 794 -19.93 33.81 -6.36
C THR A 794 -20.23 33.41 -7.81
N GLY A 795 -21.51 33.30 -8.15
CA GLY A 795 -21.99 32.66 -9.38
C GLY A 795 -21.41 33.17 -10.70
N ALA A 796 -21.23 32.22 -11.61
CA ALA A 796 -21.15 32.47 -13.05
C ALA A 796 -22.10 31.48 -13.76
N SER A 797 -22.89 32.03 -14.67
CA SER A 797 -23.97 31.41 -15.42
C SER A 797 -23.53 30.23 -16.29
N GLU A 798 -24.46 29.29 -16.51
CA GLU A 798 -24.41 28.24 -17.52
C GLU A 798 -24.01 28.78 -18.91
N THR A 799 -22.83 28.39 -19.38
CA THR A 799 -22.50 28.30 -20.80
C THR A 799 -21.62 27.07 -21.00
N ALA A 800 -21.95 26.28 -22.03
CA ALA A 800 -21.29 25.04 -22.41
C ALA A 800 -19.76 25.15 -22.36
N VAL A 801 -19.13 24.21 -21.65
CA VAL A 801 -17.67 24.13 -21.52
C VAL A 801 -17.19 22.96 -22.38
N ASP A 802 -16.31 23.28 -23.33
CA ASP A 802 -15.54 22.36 -24.15
C ASP A 802 -14.70 21.38 -23.31
N GLU A 803 -14.36 20.25 -23.93
CA GLU A 803 -13.64 19.09 -23.38
C GLU A 803 -12.57 19.42 -22.32
N PRO A 804 -12.59 18.76 -21.14
CA PRO A 804 -11.53 18.93 -20.16
C PRO A 804 -10.25 18.22 -20.63
N LYS A 805 -9.14 18.95 -20.69
CA LYS A 805 -7.79 18.38 -20.75
C LYS A 805 -7.57 17.52 -19.51
N LEU A 806 -7.35 16.22 -19.71
CA LEU A 806 -6.93 15.28 -18.68
C LEU A 806 -5.54 15.66 -18.14
N ALA A 807 -5.49 16.17 -16.91
CA ALA A 807 -4.31 16.09 -16.07
C ALA A 807 -4.32 14.71 -15.38
N THR A 808 -3.28 13.92 -15.59
CA THR A 808 -3.10 12.62 -14.94
C THR A 808 -2.33 12.82 -13.63
N GLU A 809 -2.96 13.47 -12.65
CA GLU A 809 -2.48 13.42 -11.26
C GLU A 809 -3.25 12.33 -10.53
N VAL A 810 -2.60 11.18 -10.37
CA VAL A 810 -3.02 10.16 -9.40
C VAL A 810 -2.01 10.21 -8.27
N GLU A 811 -2.47 10.71 -7.12
CA GLU A 811 -1.72 10.77 -5.86
C GLU A 811 -0.99 9.44 -5.62
N ASP A 812 0.33 9.47 -5.67
CA ASP A 812 1.19 8.39 -5.23
C ASP A 812 1.12 8.40 -3.70
N TYR A 813 0.31 7.54 -3.08
CA TYR A 813 0.13 7.40 -1.62
C TYR A 813 1.44 7.07 -0.84
N CYS A 814 2.58 7.05 -1.52
CA CYS A 814 3.91 6.85 -0.93
C CYS A 814 4.84 8.06 -1.08
N ALA A 815 4.36 9.18 -1.63
CA ALA A 815 5.09 10.44 -1.70
C ALA A 815 4.11 11.61 -1.73
N GLU A 816 3.66 12.08 -0.55
CA GLU A 816 3.31 13.49 -0.45
C GLU A 816 4.63 14.26 -0.49
N ASP A 817 4.93 14.87 -1.63
CA ASP A 817 5.76 16.07 -1.74
C ASP A 817 5.40 16.75 -3.06
N ASP A 818 4.70 17.89 -2.97
CA ASP A 818 4.58 18.88 -4.04
C ASP A 818 5.98 19.30 -4.47
N VAL A 819 6.45 18.78 -5.60
CA VAL A 819 7.61 19.35 -6.30
C VAL A 819 7.06 20.32 -7.33
N ALA A 820 7.00 21.60 -6.97
CA ALA A 820 6.78 22.66 -7.94
C ALA A 820 7.86 22.57 -9.04
N GLU A 821 7.45 22.37 -10.29
CA GLU A 821 8.33 22.49 -11.45
C GLU A 821 8.87 23.93 -11.54
N PRO A 822 10.18 24.14 -11.71
CA PRO A 822 10.68 25.47 -12.06
C PRO A 822 10.38 25.74 -13.53
N GLU A 823 9.65 26.83 -13.80
CA GLU A 823 9.51 27.41 -15.13
C GLU A 823 10.93 27.67 -15.71
N LEU A 824 11.25 27.01 -16.81
CA LEU A 824 12.40 27.34 -17.66
C LEU A 824 11.91 28.31 -18.75
N GLU A 825 12.49 29.50 -18.80
CA GLU A 825 12.40 30.44 -19.93
C GLU A 825 12.89 29.85 -21.25
#